data_AF-A0AAN9FQB2-F1
#
_entry.id   AF-A0AAN9FQB2-F1
#
_cell.length_a   1.000
_cell.length_b   1.000
_cell.length_c   1.000
_cell.angle_alpha   90.00
_cell.angle_beta   90.00
_cell.angle_gamma   90.00
#
_symmetry.space_group_name_H-M   'P 1'
#
loop_
_entity.id
_entity.type
_entity.pdbx_description
1 polymer ?
#
loop_
_entity_poly.entity_id
_entity_poly.type
_entity_poly.pdbx_seq_one_letter_code
_entity_poly.pdbx_strand_id
1 'polypeptide(L)'
;MAAPVPPGAPRPGSNTPPPPNYIPNIRGTPDGLADNMKNLNLNRPPMTSNPVSRPPPFAQPPPFSSSAPMPGVPGSAHLFSRPGTPPGAMVRPAGPPAGPPLSTLPPNVAPGRPAGPPPGQPPSFVSRPPPNSLSSSMGSVATLVSGVPPPGGSPPIRPLGAPAQILGARPGLSPTPSPFTSPPVSTLPIMPPTSAPSNLMNNGPPLYSAGTLPGPQRFPVASTPQPLVGPPTMRAPPGPAVQPQAPYPMASQGVMQPPTTPFGAPSWQMQSQQLAPPPVPGSSQPPRMFGMPPPLPNQSMTTTISPVVGQTGAPMVGPSKIDPNQIPRPTPGSSVILHETRQGNQATIPPPATSDYIVRDTGNCSPRYMKCTINQIPFTADLLTTSGMQLAMLVQPLALPHPSEEPIQVVDFGEGGPVRCSRCKAYINPFMKFIDQGRRFICNLCGFSDETPRDYHCNLGPDGRRRDADERPELCRGTVEFVATKEFMVREPMPAVYFFLIDVSMNAVQTGATAAACSAISQVISDLPEGPRTFVGVATFDSTIHFYNLKRALQQPLMLIVPDVQDVYTPLQTDVIVPLSECRQHLELLLESIPTMFQNNRTSESAFGAAIKAAFLAMKDTGGKLLVFQSVLPSIGIGALSAREAEGRTNISAGEKEAHKLLQPADKAFKELAVEFAEYQVCVDVFVTTQTYVDIASISVIPRTTGGQVYYYYPFSALSDPAKLYNDLRWNITRPQGFEAVMRVRCSQGIQVQEYYGNFCKRIPTDVDLPGIDCDKSFMVTLKHDDKLQDGSECAFQCALLYTTVYGQRRIRVVTLSLPVTSMLSNLFRAADLDTQFCCFLKQAATEVPSKPLPLVREQVTNLCINALFSYRKFCATVSSSGQLILPEALKLLPLYTLALTKSTGLRTEGKIDERSFWINYVSSISTPLAIPLVYPRMVAVHDLDSKEDEESVIPPFLPLSSEHINDHGVYLLENGHDCLIYVGDSVNPDIVRKLFGVATVDEIPTLFVLQQFDNPLSKKLNEVVNEIRRQRCSYLRLKLCKKGDPSGMLFFSYMIEDKSAGGFSYVEFLIHVHRQIQNKMTS
;
A
#
# COMPACT_ATOMS: atom_id res chain seq x y z
N MET A 1 19.18 17.56 -30.69
CA MET A 1 18.25 18.67 -31.00
C MET A 1 17.41 18.27 -32.19
N ALA A 2 16.11 18.54 -32.16
CA ALA A 2 15.20 18.58 -33.30
C ALA A 2 14.20 19.73 -33.02
N ALA A 3 13.69 20.41 -34.05
CA ALA A 3 12.89 21.61 -33.87
C ALA A 3 11.40 21.28 -33.59
N PRO A 4 10.73 21.97 -32.64
CA PRO A 4 9.31 21.79 -32.40
C PRO A 4 8.46 22.50 -33.46
N VAL A 5 7.43 21.80 -33.97
CA VAL A 5 6.40 22.38 -34.84
C VAL A 5 5.34 23.11 -33.98
N PRO A 6 4.93 24.34 -34.32
CA PRO A 6 3.96 25.09 -33.51
C PRO A 6 2.52 24.56 -33.68
N PRO A 7 1.71 24.52 -32.60
CA PRO A 7 0.30 24.13 -32.69
C PRO A 7 -0.55 25.28 -33.24
N GLY A 8 -1.01 25.19 -34.49
CA GLY A 8 -1.81 26.27 -35.10
C GLY A 8 -2.14 26.13 -36.58
N ALA A 9 -2.72 25.01 -37.02
CA ALA A 9 -3.24 24.85 -38.37
C ALA A 9 -4.63 24.15 -38.37
N PRO A 10 -5.68 24.76 -38.95
CA PRO A 10 -7.01 24.16 -38.97
C PRO A 10 -7.12 23.04 -40.02
N ARG A 11 -7.77 21.92 -39.66
CA ARG A 11 -8.28 20.96 -40.65
C ARG A 11 -9.65 21.46 -41.17
N PRO A 12 -9.89 21.50 -42.50
CA PRO A 12 -11.15 21.97 -43.04
C PRO A 12 -12.25 20.89 -42.94
N GLY A 13 -13.50 21.30 -42.64
CA GLY A 13 -14.68 20.47 -42.94
C GLY A 13 -15.66 20.15 -41.80
N SER A 14 -16.21 21.14 -41.10
CA SER A 14 -17.56 21.03 -40.51
C SER A 14 -18.21 22.41 -40.35
N ASN A 15 -19.44 22.57 -40.86
CA ASN A 15 -20.21 23.82 -40.79
C ASN A 15 -21.42 23.63 -39.86
N THR A 16 -21.29 24.04 -38.59
CA THR A 16 -22.41 24.24 -37.67
C THR A 16 -22.13 25.44 -36.75
N PRO A 17 -23.02 26.45 -36.67
CA PRO A 17 -22.84 27.58 -35.75
C PRO A 17 -23.32 27.24 -34.33
N PRO A 18 -22.63 27.71 -33.26
CA PRO A 18 -23.09 27.57 -31.88
C PRO A 18 -24.21 28.60 -31.54
N PRO A 19 -25.05 28.32 -30.53
CA PRO A 19 -26.14 29.20 -30.12
C PRO A 19 -25.64 30.43 -29.32
N PRO A 20 -26.31 31.60 -29.42
CA PRO A 20 -25.90 32.81 -28.71
C PRO A 20 -26.50 32.90 -27.29
N ASN A 21 -25.65 32.78 -26.26
CA ASN A 21 -25.71 33.58 -25.03
C ASN A 21 -24.61 33.17 -24.03
N TYR A 22 -23.47 33.87 -24.05
CA TYR A 22 -22.48 33.82 -22.97
C TYR A 22 -21.86 35.20 -22.78
N ILE A 23 -21.87 35.71 -21.55
CA ILE A 23 -21.31 37.02 -21.19
C ILE A 23 -20.07 36.78 -20.32
N PRO A 24 -18.85 36.89 -20.87
CA PRO A 24 -17.63 36.72 -20.09
C PRO A 24 -17.28 38.01 -19.35
N ASN A 25 -17.19 37.96 -18.02
CA ASN A 25 -16.58 39.07 -17.27
C ASN A 25 -16.00 38.63 -15.91
N ILE A 26 -14.73 38.23 -15.92
CA ILE A 26 -13.68 38.58 -14.95
C ILE A 26 -12.35 38.04 -15.50
N ARG A 27 -11.26 38.82 -15.40
CA ARG A 27 -9.94 38.40 -15.88
C ARG A 27 -9.27 37.46 -14.87
N GLY A 28 -9.04 36.21 -15.28
CA GLY A 28 -8.04 35.31 -14.71
C GLY A 28 -7.16 34.77 -15.83
N THR A 29 -5.84 34.72 -15.63
CA THR A 29 -4.89 34.22 -16.63
C THR A 29 -4.87 32.68 -16.65
N PRO A 30 -5.11 32.01 -17.79
CA PRO A 30 -4.76 30.61 -17.97
C PRO A 30 -3.22 30.43 -18.11
N ASP A 31 -2.79 29.17 -18.25
CA ASP A 31 -1.42 28.71 -18.56
C ASP A 31 -0.38 28.65 -17.43
N GLY A 32 -0.76 28.10 -16.27
CA GLY A 32 0.20 27.59 -15.27
C GLY A 32 0.66 26.13 -15.47
N LEU A 33 -0.01 25.37 -16.36
CA LEU A 33 0.19 23.93 -16.54
C LEU A 33 0.99 23.55 -17.81
N ALA A 34 1.06 24.42 -18.81
CA ALA A 34 1.74 24.14 -20.07
C ALA A 34 3.26 24.41 -20.03
N ASP A 35 3.69 25.48 -19.35
CA ASP A 35 5.11 25.88 -19.33
C ASP A 35 6.00 25.00 -18.41
N ASN A 36 5.40 24.31 -17.44
CA ASN A 36 6.11 23.41 -16.53
C ASN A 36 6.76 22.18 -17.22
N MET A 37 6.48 21.91 -18.50
CA MET A 37 7.18 20.86 -19.27
C MET A 37 8.42 21.35 -20.05
N LYS A 38 8.73 22.65 -20.07
CA LYS A 38 9.83 23.20 -20.90
C LYS A 38 11.22 23.15 -20.24
N ASN A 39 11.31 23.00 -18.92
CA ASN A 39 12.57 23.16 -18.16
C ASN A 39 13.37 21.85 -17.90
N LEU A 40 13.04 20.74 -18.56
CA LEU A 40 13.72 19.44 -18.37
C LEU A 40 15.11 19.32 -19.05
N ASN A 41 15.81 20.44 -19.29
CA ASN A 41 17.12 20.49 -19.95
C ASN A 41 18.18 21.19 -19.08
N LEU A 42 18.71 20.50 -18.06
CA LEU A 42 19.88 20.93 -17.30
C LEU A 42 20.94 19.83 -17.24
N ASN A 43 21.92 19.91 -18.13
CA ASN A 43 23.11 19.04 -18.08
C ASN A 43 24.32 19.77 -18.69
N ARG A 44 25.06 20.53 -17.88
CA ARG A 44 26.36 21.11 -18.26
C ARG A 44 27.26 21.32 -17.02
N PRO A 45 28.34 20.54 -16.84
CA PRO A 45 29.36 20.86 -15.85
C PRO A 45 30.20 22.07 -16.31
N PRO A 46 30.75 22.88 -15.38
CA PRO A 46 31.65 23.97 -15.73
C PRO A 46 33.01 23.43 -16.17
N MET A 47 33.41 23.74 -17.41
CA MET A 47 34.78 23.47 -17.90
C MET A 47 35.71 24.61 -17.47
N THR A 48 36.89 24.25 -16.96
CA THR A 48 37.92 25.19 -16.54
C THR A 48 38.82 25.64 -17.70
N SER A 49 39.24 26.91 -17.68
CA SER A 49 40.31 27.42 -18.55
C SER A 49 41.05 28.57 -17.88
N ASN A 50 42.34 28.37 -17.58
CA ASN A 50 43.23 29.44 -17.11
C ASN A 50 43.63 30.37 -18.26
N PRO A 51 43.99 31.63 -17.94
CA PRO A 51 45.35 32.07 -18.28
C PRO A 51 46.15 32.57 -17.04
N VAL A 52 47.42 32.95 -17.25
CA VAL A 52 48.46 33.08 -16.21
C VAL A 52 48.86 34.54 -15.93
N SER A 53 48.99 34.93 -14.66
CA SER A 53 49.82 36.07 -14.19
C SER A 53 50.21 35.93 -12.69
N ARG A 54 51.23 36.68 -12.24
CA ARG A 54 51.94 36.49 -10.94
C ARG A 54 51.43 37.34 -9.74
N PRO A 55 51.73 36.94 -8.47
CA PRO A 55 51.55 37.72 -7.20
C PRO A 55 52.73 38.71 -6.97
N PRO A 56 52.93 39.45 -5.82
CA PRO A 56 52.43 39.31 -4.41
C PRO A 56 52.10 40.70 -3.74
N PRO A 57 52.28 41.03 -2.42
CA PRO A 57 52.51 40.25 -1.16
C PRO A 57 51.68 40.66 0.11
N PHE A 58 51.99 39.99 1.22
CA PHE A 58 51.60 40.14 2.65
C PHE A 58 51.33 41.55 3.27
N ALA A 59 50.43 41.58 4.26
CA ALA A 59 50.49 42.42 5.49
C ALA A 59 49.69 41.80 6.66
N GLN A 60 49.92 42.24 7.92
CA GLN A 60 49.24 41.79 9.16
C GLN A 60 48.61 42.98 9.95
N PRO A 61 47.67 42.75 10.91
CA PRO A 61 46.93 43.78 11.66
C PRO A 61 47.67 44.26 12.93
N PRO A 62 47.31 45.39 13.60
CA PRO A 62 46.25 45.44 14.67
C PRO A 62 45.62 46.88 14.81
N PRO A 63 45.16 47.43 15.98
CA PRO A 63 44.68 46.91 17.28
C PRO A 63 43.28 47.46 17.75
N PHE A 64 42.86 47.16 18.99
CA PHE A 64 41.67 47.69 19.70
C PHE A 64 41.98 48.80 20.73
N SER A 65 41.04 49.72 21.02
CA SER A 65 40.82 50.50 22.29
C SER A 65 39.86 51.69 22.07
N SER A 66 39.47 52.52 23.06
CA SER A 66 38.54 52.26 24.19
C SER A 66 38.11 53.58 24.90
N SER A 67 36.83 53.70 25.31
CA SER A 67 36.25 54.57 26.39
C SER A 67 36.39 56.11 26.45
N ALA A 68 35.24 56.82 26.30
CA ALA A 68 34.65 57.88 27.18
C ALA A 68 35.39 59.24 27.46
N PRO A 69 34.79 60.29 28.11
CA PRO A 69 33.37 60.72 28.28
C PRO A 69 33.05 62.26 28.01
N MET A 70 31.74 62.59 28.01
CA MET A 70 30.95 63.80 28.45
C MET A 70 31.64 65.07 29.04
N PRO A 71 31.04 66.31 29.10
CA PRO A 71 29.57 66.63 29.22
C PRO A 71 29.01 67.95 28.57
N GLY A 72 27.67 68.19 28.68
CA GLY A 72 27.00 69.48 28.41
C GLY A 72 25.44 69.41 28.40
N VAL A 73 24.72 70.32 29.10
CA VAL A 73 23.26 70.27 29.46
C VAL A 73 22.76 71.73 29.67
N PRO A 74 21.54 72.22 29.26
CA PRO A 74 20.24 71.89 29.91
C PRO A 74 18.89 72.04 29.15
N GLY A 75 17.82 71.46 29.75
CA GLY A 75 16.39 71.82 29.58
C GLY A 75 15.55 70.84 28.73
N SER A 76 14.74 69.89 29.24
CA SER A 76 13.59 69.89 30.20
C SER A 76 12.24 70.28 29.58
N ALA A 77 11.11 69.58 29.76
CA ALA A 77 10.77 68.24 30.31
C ALA A 77 9.37 67.86 29.74
N HIS A 78 8.86 66.62 29.68
CA HIS A 78 8.81 65.49 30.62
C HIS A 78 8.63 64.16 29.82
N LEU A 79 8.99 62.93 30.21
CA LEU A 79 9.50 62.28 31.44
C LEU A 79 8.50 62.15 32.62
N PHE A 80 8.09 60.97 33.11
CA PHE A 80 8.67 59.61 33.03
C PHE A 80 7.61 58.60 32.46
N SER A 81 7.51 57.28 32.73
CA SER A 81 8.14 56.37 33.68
C SER A 81 8.06 54.87 33.28
N ARG A 82 8.56 53.98 34.15
CA ARG A 82 8.69 52.51 34.03
C ARG A 82 8.65 51.89 35.45
N PRO A 83 8.37 50.59 35.64
CA PRO A 83 9.40 49.65 36.15
C PRO A 83 9.26 48.24 35.52
N GLY A 84 10.03 47.19 35.86
CA GLY A 84 11.13 47.04 36.82
C GLY A 84 10.90 45.86 37.79
N THR A 85 11.98 45.13 38.15
CA THR A 85 12.03 43.91 39.00
C THR A 85 12.46 44.27 40.46
N PRO A 86 12.80 43.37 41.44
CA PRO A 86 12.89 41.90 41.46
C PRO A 86 12.17 41.17 42.67
N PRO A 87 12.77 40.56 43.76
CA PRO A 87 12.32 39.24 44.26
C PRO A 87 12.10 39.07 45.80
N GLY A 88 11.55 37.91 46.24
CA GLY A 88 11.91 37.30 47.55
C GLY A 88 10.80 36.80 48.51
N ALA A 89 10.94 35.52 48.93
CA ALA A 89 10.57 34.86 50.21
C ALA A 89 9.31 35.21 51.07
N MET A 90 8.42 34.20 51.19
CA MET A 90 7.74 33.67 52.42
C MET A 90 6.65 34.45 53.22
N VAL A 91 5.84 33.64 53.92
CA VAL A 91 4.93 33.88 55.08
C VAL A 91 3.46 34.32 54.81
N ARG A 92 2.54 33.77 55.63
CA ARG A 92 1.06 34.02 55.77
C ARG A 92 0.80 35.18 56.78
N PRO A 93 -0.41 35.49 57.37
CA PRO A 93 -1.78 34.95 57.23
C PRO A 93 -2.97 35.98 57.23
N ALA A 94 -4.21 35.44 57.21
CA ALA A 94 -5.48 35.98 57.79
C ALA A 94 -6.34 37.06 57.06
N GLY A 95 -7.63 37.11 57.44
CA GLY A 95 -8.71 38.07 57.06
C GLY A 95 -9.61 38.37 58.30
N PRO A 96 -10.91 38.77 58.25
CA PRO A 96 -11.85 38.96 57.12
C PRO A 96 -12.16 40.47 56.83
N PRO A 97 -13.31 41.18 57.11
CA PRO A 97 -14.61 40.91 57.79
C PRO A 97 -15.87 41.07 56.85
N ALA A 98 -17.03 41.55 57.34
CA ALA A 98 -18.31 41.74 56.59
C ALA A 98 -19.23 42.86 57.16
N GLY A 99 -20.30 43.28 56.46
CA GLY A 99 -21.30 44.28 56.96
C GLY A 99 -22.60 44.46 56.11
N PRO A 100 -23.82 44.38 56.70
CA PRO A 100 -25.17 44.63 56.10
C PRO A 100 -25.67 46.08 56.42
N PRO A 101 -26.96 46.52 56.22
CA PRO A 101 -28.23 45.90 55.76
C PRO A 101 -28.89 46.70 54.58
N LEU A 102 -30.20 46.96 54.35
CA LEU A 102 -31.53 46.76 55.01
C LEU A 102 -32.67 46.92 53.96
N SER A 103 -33.83 46.25 54.09
CA SER A 103 -35.07 46.49 53.29
C SER A 103 -36.35 45.87 53.90
N THR A 104 -37.54 46.41 53.59
CA THR A 104 -38.86 46.03 54.17
C THR A 104 -40.05 46.32 53.22
N LEU A 105 -41.21 45.63 53.23
CA LEU A 105 -41.53 44.27 53.72
C LEU A 105 -42.79 43.60 53.07
N PRO A 106 -44.01 44.20 53.09
CA PRO A 106 -45.29 43.49 52.87
C PRO A 106 -46.09 44.01 51.64
N PRO A 107 -47.34 43.55 51.33
CA PRO A 107 -48.17 42.43 51.82
C PRO A 107 -48.48 41.43 50.66
N ASN A 108 -49.51 40.58 50.53
CA ASN A 108 -50.37 39.70 51.37
C ASN A 108 -50.99 38.63 50.41
N VAL A 109 -51.41 37.40 50.80
CA VAL A 109 -51.03 36.55 51.94
C VAL A 109 -51.41 35.07 51.65
N ALA A 110 -50.44 34.17 51.83
CA ALA A 110 -50.47 32.75 52.30
C ALA A 110 -51.57 31.70 51.93
N PRO A 111 -51.28 30.38 52.04
CA PRO A 111 -49.98 29.71 52.32
C PRO A 111 -49.55 28.65 51.29
N GLY A 112 -48.23 28.42 51.13
CA GLY A 112 -47.66 27.28 50.39
C GLY A 112 -46.29 27.60 49.76
N ARG A 113 -45.26 26.80 50.03
CA ARG A 113 -43.86 27.01 49.61
C ARG A 113 -43.17 25.67 49.29
N PRO A 114 -42.01 25.62 48.59
CA PRO A 114 -41.39 26.66 47.75
C PRO A 114 -40.94 26.18 46.36
N ALA A 115 -40.77 27.10 45.40
CA ALA A 115 -39.97 26.91 44.18
C ALA A 115 -39.30 28.24 43.78
N GLY A 116 -38.09 28.21 43.22
CA GLY A 116 -37.34 29.42 42.85
C GLY A 116 -36.00 29.16 42.14
N PRO A 117 -35.74 29.75 40.95
CA PRO A 117 -34.46 29.73 40.19
C PRO A 117 -33.71 31.10 40.41
N PRO A 118 -32.75 31.60 39.56
CA PRO A 118 -32.12 31.11 38.33
C PRO A 118 -30.55 31.12 38.35
N PRO A 119 -29.76 31.70 37.39
CA PRO A 119 -29.04 30.91 36.37
C PRO A 119 -27.50 31.14 36.26
N GLY A 120 -26.79 30.26 35.52
CA GLY A 120 -25.38 30.48 35.13
C GLY A 120 -24.74 29.38 34.25
N GLN A 121 -23.73 29.75 33.44
CA GLN A 121 -22.78 28.87 32.71
C GLN A 121 -21.48 28.66 33.56
N PRO A 122 -20.39 27.95 33.15
CA PRO A 122 -20.13 27.15 31.92
C PRO A 122 -19.73 25.65 32.20
N PRO A 123 -18.55 25.10 31.82
CA PRO A 123 -18.40 24.21 30.65
C PRO A 123 -17.88 22.78 30.98
N SER A 124 -17.56 22.02 29.91
CA SER A 124 -16.60 20.89 29.80
C SER A 124 -17.22 19.57 29.36
N PHE A 125 -16.75 19.02 28.23
CA PHE A 125 -16.98 17.62 27.84
C PHE A 125 -15.68 16.83 27.95
N VAL A 126 -15.59 15.94 28.95
CA VAL A 126 -14.59 14.87 29.02
C VAL A 126 -15.32 13.54 28.89
N SER A 127 -14.91 12.72 27.92
CA SER A 127 -15.64 11.51 27.55
C SER A 127 -15.45 10.37 28.56
N ARG A 128 -16.51 10.04 29.30
CA ARG A 128 -16.71 8.73 29.95
C ARG A 128 -18.10 8.17 29.61
N PRO A 129 -18.29 6.83 29.63
CA PRO A 129 -19.43 6.19 28.97
C PRO A 129 -20.74 6.31 29.77
N PRO A 130 -21.90 6.27 29.09
CA PRO A 130 -23.21 6.39 29.72
C PRO A 130 -23.62 5.10 30.47
N PRO A 131 -24.12 5.19 31.71
CA PRO A 131 -24.85 4.10 32.35
C PRO A 131 -26.32 4.12 31.92
N ASN A 132 -26.87 2.95 31.56
CA ASN A 132 -28.31 2.76 31.33
C ASN A 132 -28.98 2.20 32.59
N SER A 133 -30.16 2.71 32.96
CA SER A 133 -31.33 1.89 33.38
C SER A 133 -32.53 2.75 33.79
N LEU A 134 -33.67 2.05 33.93
CA LEU A 134 -34.96 2.43 34.54
C LEU A 134 -36.04 3.06 33.61
N SER A 135 -37.31 2.61 33.62
CA SER A 135 -37.83 1.27 33.99
C SER A 135 -39.33 1.11 33.68
N SER A 136 -39.73 0.01 33.01
CA SER A 136 -41.04 -0.69 33.14
C SER A 136 -41.19 -1.76 32.04
N SER A 137 -41.72 -2.99 32.20
CA SER A 137 -42.02 -3.89 33.33
C SER A 137 -42.84 -5.07 32.73
N MET A 138 -42.68 -6.38 32.98
CA MET A 138 -41.84 -7.24 33.85
C MET A 138 -41.50 -8.54 33.05
N GLY A 139 -40.67 -9.50 33.47
CA GLY A 139 -39.77 -9.62 34.62
C GLY A 139 -39.34 -11.09 34.88
N SER A 140 -38.30 -11.29 35.73
CA SER A 140 -37.80 -12.58 36.26
C SER A 140 -37.17 -13.56 35.24
N VAL A 141 -36.02 -14.23 35.46
CA VAL A 141 -34.93 -14.19 36.47
C VAL A 141 -33.74 -14.97 35.82
N ALA A 142 -32.44 -14.93 36.16
CA ALA A 142 -31.73 -14.79 37.43
C ALA A 142 -30.37 -14.01 37.30
N THR A 143 -29.33 -14.47 38.00
CA THR A 143 -27.91 -14.03 38.00
C THR A 143 -27.00 -15.27 37.80
N LEU A 144 -25.69 -15.25 37.49
CA LEU A 144 -24.57 -14.39 37.90
C LEU A 144 -23.52 -14.16 36.78
N VAL A 145 -22.53 -13.30 37.06
CA VAL A 145 -21.47 -12.85 36.12
C VAL A 145 -20.06 -13.05 36.70
N SER A 146 -19.12 -13.52 35.88
CA SER A 146 -17.65 -13.30 35.94
C SER A 146 -17.01 -13.93 34.68
N GLY A 147 -15.84 -13.53 34.17
CA GLY A 147 -14.88 -12.51 34.62
C GLY A 147 -13.45 -13.01 34.37
N VAL A 148 -12.68 -12.36 33.47
CA VAL A 148 -11.35 -12.84 33.03
C VAL A 148 -10.21 -12.02 33.64
N PRO A 149 -9.21 -12.65 34.30
CA PRO A 149 -7.96 -12.01 34.71
C PRO A 149 -6.77 -12.40 33.79
N PRO A 150 -5.78 -11.51 33.58
CA PRO A 150 -4.47 -11.81 33.00
C PRO A 150 -3.37 -11.91 34.12
N PRO A 151 -2.05 -11.90 33.84
CA PRO A 151 -1.32 -13.11 33.43
C PRO A 151 -0.02 -13.38 34.23
N GLY A 152 0.50 -14.62 34.20
CA GLY A 152 1.92 -14.90 34.52
C GLY A 152 2.22 -16.27 35.15
N GLY A 153 3.47 -16.73 35.04
CA GLY A 153 4.06 -17.77 35.91
C GLY A 153 4.11 -19.22 35.38
N SER A 154 5.20 -19.60 34.72
CA SER A 154 5.68 -21.00 34.62
C SER A 154 6.41 -21.41 35.92
N PRO A 155 6.33 -22.66 36.43
CA PRO A 155 7.16 -23.80 35.93
C PRO A 155 6.50 -25.19 36.21
N PRO A 156 7.22 -26.34 36.38
CA PRO A 156 8.41 -26.91 35.72
C PRO A 156 8.07 -28.25 34.98
N ILE A 157 9.07 -29.10 34.70
CA ILE A 157 8.98 -30.35 33.91
C ILE A 157 9.45 -31.59 34.71
N ARG A 158 8.77 -32.75 34.54
CA ARG A 158 9.18 -34.15 34.90
C ARG A 158 9.21 -34.51 36.42
N PRO A 159 9.32 -35.80 36.85
CA PRO A 159 9.66 -37.02 36.09
C PRO A 159 8.73 -38.26 36.24
N LEU A 160 9.22 -39.39 35.70
CA LEU A 160 8.72 -40.78 35.67
C LEU A 160 8.70 -41.43 37.09
N GLY A 161 8.12 -42.62 37.37
CA GLY A 161 7.34 -43.60 36.57
C GLY A 161 7.54 -45.06 37.05
N ALA A 162 7.09 -46.06 36.25
CA ALA A 162 7.29 -47.54 36.39
C ALA A 162 6.49 -48.25 37.54
N PRO A 163 6.48 -49.61 37.68
CA PRO A 163 7.03 -50.69 36.81
C PRO A 163 6.12 -51.95 36.57
N ALA A 164 6.54 -52.84 35.62
CA ALA A 164 6.43 -54.34 35.62
C ALA A 164 5.04 -55.06 35.61
N GLN A 165 4.82 -56.35 35.22
CA GLN A 165 5.48 -57.47 34.45
C GLN A 165 4.45 -58.66 34.36
N ILE A 166 4.51 -59.78 33.58
CA ILE A 166 5.27 -60.33 32.42
C ILE A 166 4.43 -61.50 31.74
N LEU A 167 5.01 -62.36 30.87
CA LEU A 167 4.42 -63.52 30.11
C LEU A 167 3.54 -63.11 28.89
N GLY A 168 3.69 -63.57 27.62
CA GLY A 168 4.62 -64.46 26.87
C GLY A 168 4.26 -64.39 25.34
N ALA A 169 4.78 -65.13 24.34
CA ALA A 169 5.85 -66.13 24.24
C ALA A 169 6.57 -66.13 22.84
N ARG A 170 6.43 -67.18 21.98
CA ARG A 170 7.21 -67.44 20.71
C ARG A 170 6.60 -68.63 19.90
N PRO A 171 7.08 -69.09 18.69
CA PRO A 171 8.07 -68.56 17.69
C PRO A 171 7.68 -68.71 16.17
N GLY A 172 8.55 -68.29 15.20
CA GLY A 172 8.83 -69.12 13.98
C GLY A 172 8.86 -68.55 12.53
N LEU A 173 10.08 -68.32 11.98
CA LEU A 173 10.59 -68.64 10.60
C LEU A 173 10.06 -68.01 9.27
N SER A 174 10.81 -68.28 8.17
CA SER A 174 10.85 -67.62 6.84
C SER A 174 10.93 -68.61 5.64
N PRO A 175 10.86 -68.17 4.35
CA PRO A 175 11.92 -68.51 3.36
C PRO A 175 12.20 -67.44 2.26
N THR A 176 12.80 -67.82 1.11
CA THR A 176 13.63 -66.95 0.21
C THR A 176 13.25 -66.93 -1.32
N PRO A 177 14.12 -67.01 -2.38
CA PRO A 177 14.29 -65.86 -3.31
C PRO A 177 14.39 -66.14 -4.86
N SER A 178 14.79 -65.09 -5.63
CA SER A 178 15.59 -65.14 -6.89
C SER A 178 14.87 -65.47 -8.23
N PRO A 179 15.48 -65.23 -9.42
CA PRO A 179 16.90 -64.90 -9.73
C PRO A 179 17.22 -63.72 -10.71
N PHE A 180 18.53 -63.44 -10.88
CA PHE A 180 19.17 -62.60 -11.92
C PHE A 180 18.87 -61.07 -11.86
N THR A 181 19.51 -60.14 -12.61
CA THR A 181 20.43 -60.23 -13.78
C THR A 181 21.48 -59.08 -13.78
N SER A 182 22.61 -59.23 -14.49
CA SER A 182 23.62 -58.18 -14.82
C SER A 182 24.38 -58.58 -16.13
N PRO A 183 25.28 -57.77 -16.76
CA PRO A 183 26.66 -57.60 -16.26
C PRO A 183 27.27 -56.15 -16.16
N PRO A 184 28.07 -55.55 -17.09
CA PRO A 184 29.28 -54.79 -16.68
C PRO A 184 29.35 -53.31 -17.15
N VAL A 185 30.26 -52.42 -16.70
CA VAL A 185 31.74 -52.55 -16.49
C VAL A 185 32.28 -51.75 -15.26
N SER A 186 33.39 -52.28 -14.70
CA SER A 186 34.32 -51.92 -13.58
C SER A 186 34.79 -50.44 -13.37
N THR A 187 35.45 -49.99 -12.27
CA THR A 187 35.96 -50.60 -10.99
C THR A 187 36.37 -49.58 -9.89
N LEU A 188 36.08 -49.92 -8.61
CA LEU A 188 36.82 -49.78 -7.31
C LEU A 188 37.62 -48.50 -6.84
N PRO A 189 37.86 -48.32 -5.50
CA PRO A 189 38.26 -47.03 -4.88
C PRO A 189 39.56 -47.02 -4.01
N ILE A 190 40.07 -45.83 -3.64
CA ILE A 190 41.16 -45.60 -2.63
C ILE A 190 40.90 -44.31 -1.79
N MET A 191 41.46 -44.23 -0.57
CA MET A 191 41.44 -43.09 0.38
C MET A 191 42.46 -41.95 0.06
N PRO A 192 42.34 -40.76 0.67
CA PRO A 192 43.44 -39.79 0.81
C PRO A 192 44.08 -39.76 2.23
N PRO A 193 45.40 -39.54 2.38
CA PRO A 193 46.12 -39.48 3.66
C PRO A 193 46.56 -38.05 4.08
N THR A 194 47.41 -37.93 5.11
CA THR A 194 47.87 -36.69 5.75
C THR A 194 49.29 -36.22 5.34
N SER A 195 49.60 -34.96 5.72
CA SER A 195 50.94 -34.35 6.02
C SER A 195 51.95 -34.07 4.88
N ALA A 196 52.27 -32.77 4.69
CA ALA A 196 53.59 -32.06 4.78
C ALA A 196 54.86 -32.63 4.06
N PRO A 197 55.91 -31.83 3.70
CA PRO A 197 56.34 -30.53 4.30
C PRO A 197 56.96 -29.46 3.34
N SER A 198 57.34 -28.28 3.88
CA SER A 198 58.62 -27.53 3.66
C SER A 198 58.55 -26.05 4.10
N ASN A 199 59.70 -25.40 4.38
CA ASN A 199 59.83 -24.05 4.99
C ASN A 199 60.50 -23.00 4.07
N LEU A 200 60.29 -21.69 4.32
CA LEU A 200 61.34 -20.65 4.43
C LEU A 200 60.79 -19.21 4.73
N MET A 201 61.26 -18.59 5.85
CA MET A 201 61.67 -17.17 6.07
C MET A 201 60.88 -15.94 5.52
N ASN A 202 60.75 -14.76 6.18
CA ASN A 202 61.17 -14.25 7.52
C ASN A 202 60.54 -12.84 7.86
N ASN A 203 60.70 -12.37 9.12
CA ASN A 203 60.57 -11.00 9.69
C ASN A 203 59.20 -10.40 10.12
N GLY A 204 59.19 -9.79 11.33
CA GLY A 204 58.13 -8.93 11.93
C GLY A 204 58.48 -7.42 11.88
N PRO A 205 57.86 -6.51 12.70
CA PRO A 205 58.05 -6.45 14.18
C PRO A 205 56.78 -5.92 14.96
N PRO A 206 56.85 -5.17 16.09
CA PRO A 206 57.12 -5.61 17.48
C PRO A 206 55.99 -5.26 18.51
N LEU A 207 56.26 -5.42 19.82
CA LEU A 207 55.30 -5.29 20.92
C LEU A 207 55.91 -4.62 22.18
N TYR A 208 55.09 -3.92 22.97
CA TYR A 208 55.38 -3.48 24.36
C TYR A 208 54.16 -3.83 25.25
N SER A 209 54.18 -4.00 26.57
CA SER A 209 55.15 -4.44 27.61
C SER A 209 54.56 -3.94 28.95
N ALA A 210 54.47 -4.78 29.99
CA ALA A 210 53.90 -4.42 31.30
C ALA A 210 54.48 -5.30 32.44
N GLY A 211 54.44 -4.85 33.70
CA GLY A 211 55.17 -5.47 34.82
C GLY A 211 54.40 -5.70 36.14
N THR A 212 54.60 -6.91 36.70
CA THR A 212 54.92 -7.28 38.12
C THR A 212 54.81 -6.22 39.25
N LEU A 213 54.44 -6.49 40.52
CA LEU A 213 54.22 -7.67 41.42
C LEU A 213 53.64 -7.12 42.79
N PRO A 214 53.58 -7.80 43.99
CA PRO A 214 53.23 -9.19 44.44
C PRO A 214 52.22 -9.26 45.65
N GLY A 215 51.78 -10.46 46.13
CA GLY A 215 51.22 -10.66 47.51
C GLY A 215 50.19 -11.80 47.77
N PRO A 216 50.36 -12.78 48.72
CA PRO A 216 49.49 -13.99 48.84
C PRO A 216 49.06 -14.51 50.26
N GLN A 217 48.09 -15.46 50.37
CA GLN A 217 48.08 -16.68 51.28
C GLN A 217 46.82 -17.62 51.17
N ARG A 218 47.02 -18.93 50.83
CA ARG A 218 46.53 -20.27 51.38
C ARG A 218 45.08 -20.46 51.96
N PHE A 219 44.22 -21.47 51.59
CA PHE A 219 44.19 -22.99 51.62
C PHE A 219 43.59 -23.64 52.94
N PRO A 220 43.12 -24.93 53.03
CA PRO A 220 42.38 -25.86 52.11
C PRO A 220 41.33 -26.91 52.71
N VAL A 221 40.40 -27.46 51.87
CA VAL A 221 39.96 -28.90 51.69
C VAL A 221 39.21 -29.81 52.75
N ALA A 222 37.95 -30.19 52.42
CA ALA A 222 37.21 -31.53 52.43
C ALA A 222 36.61 -32.34 53.63
N SER A 223 35.45 -33.02 53.33
CA SER A 223 34.96 -34.40 53.71
C SER A 223 33.62 -34.60 54.51
N THR A 224 33.07 -35.85 54.50
CA THR A 224 31.67 -36.33 54.80
C THR A 224 31.60 -37.30 56.04
N PRO A 225 30.59 -38.20 56.37
CA PRO A 225 29.23 -38.57 55.83
C PRO A 225 28.07 -39.01 56.83
N GLN A 226 26.82 -39.23 56.32
CA GLN A 226 25.72 -40.23 56.72
C GLN A 226 25.20 -40.32 58.21
N PRO A 227 24.16 -41.13 58.64
CA PRO A 227 23.29 -42.15 57.98
C PRO A 227 21.72 -42.03 58.22
N LEU A 228 20.96 -43.15 58.10
CA LEU A 228 19.46 -43.32 58.04
C LEU A 228 18.72 -43.66 59.38
N VAL A 229 17.36 -43.61 59.43
CA VAL A 229 16.39 -44.70 59.88
C VAL A 229 14.91 -44.25 60.12
N GLY A 230 13.90 -45.07 59.73
CA GLY A 230 12.67 -45.37 60.53
C GLY A 230 11.32 -44.58 60.37
N PRO A 231 10.14 -45.26 60.31
CA PRO A 231 8.78 -44.63 60.31
C PRO A 231 7.74 -45.17 61.35
N PRO A 232 6.59 -44.49 61.55
CA PRO A 232 5.32 -45.13 61.98
C PRO A 232 4.04 -44.64 61.23
N THR A 233 2.82 -44.99 61.70
CA THR A 233 1.53 -45.02 60.94
C THR A 233 0.29 -44.44 61.70
N MET A 234 -0.94 -44.62 61.15
CA MET A 234 -2.31 -44.19 61.63
C MET A 234 -2.76 -42.77 61.19
N ARG A 235 -4.06 -42.41 61.02
CA ARG A 235 -5.38 -43.06 61.29
C ARG A 235 -6.50 -42.48 60.36
N ALA A 236 -7.63 -43.19 60.20
CA ALA A 236 -8.92 -42.72 59.59
C ALA A 236 -9.98 -42.43 60.71
N PRO A 237 -11.32 -42.20 60.51
CA PRO A 237 -12.24 -42.30 59.34
C PRO A 237 -13.25 -41.09 59.25
N PRO A 238 -14.55 -41.16 58.80
CA PRO A 238 -15.31 -42.10 57.93
C PRO A 238 -16.08 -41.45 56.73
N GLY A 239 -16.76 -42.28 55.91
CA GLY A 239 -17.80 -41.88 54.92
C GLY A 239 -19.22 -41.77 55.51
N PRO A 240 -20.34 -41.92 54.75
CA PRO A 240 -20.56 -42.66 53.48
C PRO A 240 -21.29 -41.81 52.38
N ALA A 241 -22.00 -42.33 51.36
CA ALA A 241 -21.65 -43.25 50.25
C ALA A 241 -22.85 -43.32 49.23
N VAL A 242 -23.14 -44.49 48.64
CA VAL A 242 -24.27 -44.89 47.74
C VAL A 242 -24.07 -44.64 46.22
N GLN A 243 -24.64 -45.55 45.43
CA GLN A 243 -24.33 -46.01 44.05
C GLN A 243 -25.68 -46.46 43.39
N PRO A 244 -25.80 -47.11 42.20
CA PRO A 244 -24.82 -47.46 41.16
C PRO A 244 -25.25 -47.29 39.66
N GLN A 245 -24.29 -47.59 38.76
CA GLN A 245 -24.45 -48.27 37.43
C GLN A 245 -25.01 -47.54 36.18
N ALA A 246 -24.64 -48.13 35.02
CA ALA A 246 -24.99 -47.78 33.63
C ALA A 246 -25.47 -49.07 32.89
N PRO A 247 -25.98 -49.03 31.63
CA PRO A 247 -25.09 -49.06 30.45
C PRO A 247 -25.62 -48.39 29.15
N TYR A 248 -24.82 -48.46 28.06
CA TYR A 248 -25.20 -48.29 26.63
C TYR A 248 -26.02 -49.53 26.12
N PRO A 249 -26.65 -49.60 24.90
CA PRO A 249 -26.32 -48.89 23.63
C PRO A 249 -27.48 -48.58 22.62
N MET A 250 -27.08 -48.08 21.43
CA MET A 250 -27.66 -48.22 20.06
C MET A 250 -29.17 -48.00 19.70
N ALA A 251 -29.36 -47.09 18.73
CA ALA A 251 -30.06 -47.26 17.43
C ALA A 251 -31.62 -47.19 17.24
N SER A 252 -31.95 -46.63 16.06
CA SER A 252 -33.16 -46.83 15.21
C SER A 252 -34.55 -46.25 15.57
N GLN A 253 -35.24 -45.88 14.49
CA GLN A 253 -36.54 -45.22 14.31
C GLN A 253 -37.75 -45.88 15.02
N GLY A 254 -38.76 -45.09 15.39
CA GLY A 254 -40.08 -45.56 15.84
C GLY A 254 -41.17 -44.47 15.76
N VAL A 255 -42.34 -44.81 15.20
CA VAL A 255 -43.45 -43.89 14.84
C VAL A 255 -44.51 -43.76 15.94
N MET A 256 -45.08 -42.56 16.18
CA MET A 256 -46.51 -42.44 16.55
C MET A 256 -47.16 -41.07 16.26
N GLN A 257 -48.50 -41.07 16.15
CA GLN A 257 -49.45 -40.01 15.77
C GLN A 257 -50.87 -40.46 16.22
N PRO A 258 -52.00 -39.74 15.94
CA PRO A 258 -52.19 -38.37 15.43
C PRO A 258 -52.62 -37.48 16.63
N PRO A 259 -53.80 -36.79 16.78
CA PRO A 259 -54.89 -36.34 15.88
C PRO A 259 -54.66 -34.87 15.39
N THR A 260 -55.57 -34.10 14.76
CA THR A 260 -57.00 -34.22 14.39
C THR A 260 -57.27 -33.52 13.02
N THR A 261 -58.54 -33.27 12.66
CA THR A 261 -59.08 -32.76 11.38
C THR A 261 -60.39 -31.96 11.66
N PRO A 262 -61.18 -31.40 10.69
CA PRO A 262 -61.14 -31.45 9.20
C PRO A 262 -61.16 -30.05 8.49
N PHE A 263 -61.09 -29.86 7.17
CA PHE A 263 -61.45 -30.63 5.93
C PHE A 263 -60.33 -30.53 4.83
N GLY A 264 -60.41 -30.97 3.56
CA GLY A 264 -61.56 -31.48 2.77
C GLY A 264 -61.31 -32.17 1.40
N ALA A 265 -60.27 -31.83 0.61
CA ALA A 265 -59.97 -32.41 -0.74
C ALA A 265 -61.01 -32.05 -1.85
N PRO A 266 -61.00 -32.58 -3.11
CA PRO A 266 -60.05 -33.46 -3.86
C PRO A 266 -59.40 -32.79 -5.12
N SER A 267 -58.32 -33.21 -5.79
CA SER A 267 -57.49 -34.43 -5.95
C SER A 267 -57.86 -35.41 -7.10
N TRP A 268 -56.92 -35.68 -8.03
CA TRP A 268 -56.58 -37.04 -8.56
C TRP A 268 -55.31 -37.02 -9.46
N GLN A 269 -54.76 -38.21 -9.74
CA GLN A 269 -53.50 -38.49 -10.46
C GLN A 269 -53.72 -39.60 -11.51
N MET A 270 -52.87 -39.73 -12.54
CA MET A 270 -52.29 -41.03 -12.94
C MET A 270 -51.04 -40.90 -13.85
N GLN A 271 -50.53 -42.03 -14.38
CA GLN A 271 -49.15 -42.21 -14.83
C GLN A 271 -49.03 -43.21 -16.01
N SER A 272 -47.97 -43.07 -16.81
CA SER A 272 -47.25 -44.13 -17.58
C SER A 272 -47.61 -44.46 -19.04
N GLN A 273 -46.57 -45.03 -19.69
CA GLN A 273 -46.49 -45.77 -20.96
C GLN A 273 -46.38 -45.03 -22.31
N GLN A 274 -45.64 -45.68 -23.21
CA GLN A 274 -45.29 -45.30 -24.58
C GLN A 274 -45.93 -46.30 -25.56
N LEU A 275 -46.28 -45.89 -26.78
CA LEU A 275 -46.08 -46.67 -28.02
C LEU A 275 -46.30 -45.80 -29.29
N ALA A 276 -46.16 -46.39 -30.49
CA ALA A 276 -45.98 -45.69 -31.77
C ALA A 276 -47.27 -45.44 -32.60
N PRO A 277 -47.26 -44.53 -33.60
CA PRO A 277 -48.44 -44.11 -34.38
C PRO A 277 -48.54 -44.65 -35.83
N PRO A 278 -49.76 -44.75 -36.39
CA PRO A 278 -50.03 -44.74 -37.84
C PRO A 278 -51.11 -43.65 -38.21
N PRO A 279 -51.69 -43.54 -39.43
CA PRO A 279 -51.34 -42.40 -40.30
C PRO A 279 -52.51 -41.55 -40.89
N VAL A 280 -52.14 -40.62 -41.79
CA VAL A 280 -52.92 -39.55 -42.49
C VAL A 280 -54.08 -40.06 -43.39
N PRO A 281 -55.02 -39.19 -43.83
CA PRO A 281 -54.87 -38.61 -45.19
C PRO A 281 -55.41 -37.17 -45.44
N GLY A 282 -54.81 -36.48 -46.42
CA GLY A 282 -55.45 -35.47 -47.28
C GLY A 282 -55.15 -33.97 -47.01
N SER A 283 -55.13 -33.04 -47.98
CA SER A 283 -54.56 -32.99 -49.36
C SER A 283 -55.02 -31.72 -50.10
N SER A 284 -54.12 -30.83 -50.55
CA SER A 284 -54.29 -29.99 -51.77
C SER A 284 -53.09 -29.06 -52.07
N GLN A 285 -52.90 -28.77 -53.36
CA GLN A 285 -51.93 -27.89 -54.03
C GLN A 285 -52.37 -27.77 -55.52
N PRO A 286 -51.76 -26.97 -56.43
CA PRO A 286 -50.74 -25.91 -56.30
C PRO A 286 -51.35 -24.55 -56.81
N PRO A 287 -50.76 -23.63 -57.65
CA PRO A 287 -49.69 -23.72 -58.68
C PRO A 287 -48.42 -22.86 -58.41
N ARG A 288 -47.55 -22.70 -59.42
CA ARG A 288 -46.23 -22.01 -59.41
C ARG A 288 -46.03 -21.13 -60.67
N MET A 289 -44.95 -20.32 -60.69
CA MET A 289 -44.29 -19.58 -61.80
C MET A 289 -44.58 -18.06 -61.86
N PHE A 290 -43.64 -17.16 -62.21
CA PHE A 290 -42.15 -17.18 -62.29
C PHE A 290 -41.61 -15.72 -62.27
N GLY A 291 -40.38 -15.45 -61.80
CA GLY A 291 -39.77 -14.10 -61.91
C GLY A 291 -38.48 -13.88 -61.08
N MET A 292 -37.50 -13.16 -61.65
CA MET A 292 -36.18 -12.75 -61.08
C MET A 292 -36.14 -11.20 -60.93
N PRO A 293 -35.12 -10.54 -60.32
CA PRO A 293 -33.88 -11.00 -59.66
C PRO A 293 -33.72 -10.50 -58.17
N PRO A 294 -32.62 -10.83 -57.45
CA PRO A 294 -32.46 -10.50 -56.02
C PRO A 294 -31.54 -9.31 -55.69
N PRO A 295 -31.83 -8.54 -54.61
CA PRO A 295 -30.86 -7.75 -53.84
C PRO A 295 -30.44 -8.44 -52.52
N LEU A 296 -29.32 -7.99 -51.91
CA LEU A 296 -28.70 -8.61 -50.72
C LEU A 296 -29.43 -8.31 -49.41
N PRO A 297 -29.29 -9.19 -48.40
CA PRO A 297 -28.89 -8.69 -47.07
C PRO A 297 -27.87 -9.57 -46.30
N ASN A 298 -27.10 -8.92 -45.42
CA ASN A 298 -26.32 -9.41 -44.26
C ASN A 298 -25.71 -10.83 -44.26
N GLN A 299 -24.37 -10.88 -44.22
CA GLN A 299 -23.65 -12.02 -43.64
C GLN A 299 -23.48 -11.86 -42.12
N SER A 300 -24.06 -12.77 -41.34
CA SER A 300 -23.59 -13.09 -39.98
C SER A 300 -22.81 -14.40 -40.04
N MET A 301 -21.48 -14.39 -39.85
CA MET A 301 -20.67 -15.60 -39.97
C MET A 301 -20.89 -16.56 -38.79
N THR A 302 -21.65 -17.62 -39.02
CA THR A 302 -21.67 -18.83 -38.17
C THR A 302 -20.71 -19.86 -38.76
N THR A 303 -19.49 -19.97 -38.23
CA THR A 303 -18.49 -20.93 -38.70
C THR A 303 -18.87 -22.36 -38.32
N THR A 304 -19.40 -23.12 -39.27
CA THR A 304 -19.74 -24.53 -39.10
C THR A 304 -18.49 -25.42 -39.05
N ILE A 305 -18.32 -26.19 -37.98
CA ILE A 305 -17.34 -27.29 -37.91
C ILE A 305 -18.02 -28.58 -38.34
N SER A 306 -17.48 -29.25 -39.37
CA SER A 306 -18.01 -30.53 -39.86
C SER A 306 -17.51 -31.73 -39.02
N PRO A 307 -18.35 -32.73 -38.74
CA PRO A 307 -17.92 -33.96 -38.10
C PRO A 307 -17.31 -34.94 -39.12
N VAL A 308 -16.15 -35.51 -38.80
CA VAL A 308 -15.59 -36.69 -39.48
C VAL A 308 -15.73 -37.89 -38.55
N VAL A 309 -16.29 -39.00 -39.05
CA VAL A 309 -16.53 -40.21 -38.28
C VAL A 309 -15.70 -41.36 -38.84
N GLY A 310 -14.98 -42.06 -37.95
CA GLY A 310 -14.51 -43.42 -38.17
C GLY A 310 -12.99 -43.60 -38.29
N GLN A 311 -12.37 -44.11 -37.23
CA GLN A 311 -11.97 -45.52 -37.18
C GLN A 311 -11.60 -45.95 -35.74
N THR A 312 -11.46 -47.25 -35.51
CA THR A 312 -11.45 -47.87 -34.17
C THR A 312 -10.08 -48.34 -33.72
N GLY A 313 -9.71 -48.03 -32.46
CA GLY A 313 -8.94 -48.95 -31.61
C GLY A 313 -7.43 -48.73 -31.44
N ALA A 314 -7.04 -47.85 -30.51
CA ALA A 314 -5.82 -47.99 -29.70
C ALA A 314 -5.88 -47.06 -28.46
N PRO A 315 -5.48 -47.50 -27.24
CA PRO A 315 -5.38 -46.62 -26.08
C PRO A 315 -4.05 -45.83 -26.11
N MET A 316 -4.04 -44.71 -26.85
CA MET A 316 -2.87 -43.81 -26.89
C MET A 316 -2.73 -43.02 -25.59
N VAL A 317 -2.01 -43.59 -24.62
CA VAL A 317 -1.48 -42.85 -23.46
C VAL A 317 -0.25 -42.03 -23.91
N GLY A 318 -0.51 -41.02 -24.74
CA GLY A 318 0.49 -40.01 -25.08
C GLY A 318 0.56 -38.95 -23.98
N PRO A 319 1.76 -38.50 -23.55
CA PRO A 319 1.85 -37.34 -22.67
C PRO A 319 1.35 -36.11 -23.41
N SER A 320 0.40 -35.39 -22.80
CA SER A 320 -0.14 -34.13 -23.32
C SER A 320 0.93 -33.03 -23.29
N LYS A 321 1.81 -33.02 -24.29
CA LYS A 321 2.75 -31.91 -24.53
C LYS A 321 1.96 -30.63 -24.70
N ILE A 322 2.10 -29.72 -23.73
CA ILE A 322 1.69 -28.33 -23.85
C ILE A 322 2.53 -27.73 -24.98
N ASP A 323 1.89 -27.17 -26.00
CA ASP A 323 2.57 -26.39 -27.03
C ASP A 323 3.06 -25.07 -26.40
N PRO A 324 4.37 -24.79 -26.32
CA PRO A 324 4.89 -23.58 -25.69
C PRO A 324 4.36 -22.29 -26.34
N ASN A 325 3.99 -22.35 -27.63
CA ASN A 325 3.46 -21.21 -28.38
C ASN A 325 2.00 -20.87 -28.03
N GLN A 326 1.28 -21.78 -27.39
CA GLN A 326 -0.12 -21.60 -26.96
C GLN A 326 -0.24 -21.24 -25.47
N ILE A 327 0.88 -21.06 -24.77
CA ILE A 327 0.89 -20.67 -23.36
C ILE A 327 0.43 -19.20 -23.23
N PRO A 328 -0.53 -18.86 -22.34
CA PRO A 328 -0.96 -17.48 -22.13
C PRO A 328 0.16 -16.56 -21.67
N ARG A 329 0.36 -15.45 -22.40
CA ARG A 329 1.37 -14.42 -22.13
C ARG A 329 0.72 -13.02 -22.15
N PRO A 330 1.24 -12.02 -21.41
CA PRO A 330 0.82 -10.63 -21.58
C PRO A 330 1.11 -10.19 -23.02
N THR A 331 0.17 -9.50 -23.64
CA THR A 331 0.31 -8.95 -25.00
C THR A 331 0.27 -7.42 -24.94
N PRO A 332 1.12 -6.70 -25.69
CA PRO A 332 1.07 -5.24 -25.74
C PRO A 332 -0.24 -4.76 -26.39
N GLY A 333 -1.00 -3.92 -25.69
CA GLY A 333 -2.06 -3.13 -26.30
C GLY A 333 -1.47 -1.86 -26.92
N SER A 334 -1.63 -1.68 -28.24
CA SER A 334 -1.05 -0.55 -28.99
C SER A 334 -1.96 0.68 -29.12
N SER A 335 -3.24 0.56 -28.76
CA SER A 335 -4.23 1.64 -28.93
C SER A 335 -4.84 2.07 -27.60
N VAL A 336 -5.04 3.38 -27.44
CA VAL A 336 -5.72 3.99 -26.29
C VAL A 336 -7.21 3.67 -26.35
N ILE A 337 -7.74 3.03 -25.32
CA ILE A 337 -9.14 2.60 -25.27
C ILE A 337 -10.03 3.76 -24.78
N LEU A 338 -11.08 4.12 -25.52
CA LEU A 338 -12.13 5.01 -24.99
C LEU A 338 -13.11 4.19 -24.14
N HIS A 339 -13.31 4.56 -22.87
CA HIS A 339 -14.15 3.82 -21.93
C HIS A 339 -15.24 4.71 -21.34
N GLU A 340 -16.49 4.49 -21.73
CA GLU A 340 -17.68 5.08 -21.11
C GLU A 340 -18.13 4.17 -19.96
N THR A 341 -18.24 4.68 -18.73
CA THR A 341 -18.41 3.83 -17.52
C THR A 341 -19.80 3.18 -17.38
N ARG A 342 -20.78 3.69 -18.12
CA ARG A 342 -22.09 3.08 -18.37
C ARG A 342 -22.49 3.28 -19.84
N GLN A 343 -23.08 2.26 -20.45
CA GLN A 343 -23.68 2.32 -21.79
C GLN A 343 -25.08 1.69 -21.75
N GLY A 344 -26.07 2.31 -22.40
CA GLY A 344 -27.47 1.88 -22.31
C GLY A 344 -28.04 1.88 -20.88
N ASN A 345 -27.47 2.69 -19.98
CA ASN A 345 -27.65 2.64 -18.53
C ASN A 345 -27.35 1.27 -17.88
N GLN A 346 -26.39 0.52 -18.41
CA GLN A 346 -25.78 -0.64 -17.74
C GLN A 346 -24.29 -0.38 -17.47
N ALA A 347 -23.77 -0.94 -16.39
CA ALA A 347 -22.34 -0.87 -16.07
C ALA A 347 -21.50 -1.64 -17.11
N THR A 348 -20.51 -0.97 -17.70
CA THR A 348 -19.54 -1.60 -18.60
C THR A 348 -18.44 -2.32 -17.82
N ILE A 349 -17.93 -3.44 -18.35
CA ILE A 349 -16.73 -4.07 -17.80
C ILE A 349 -15.53 -3.11 -18.04
N PRO A 350 -14.71 -2.82 -17.00
CA PRO A 350 -13.59 -1.90 -17.12
C PRO A 350 -12.42 -2.52 -17.91
N PRO A 351 -11.59 -1.70 -18.60
CA PRO A 351 -10.37 -2.17 -19.25
C PRO A 351 -9.34 -2.70 -18.22
N PRO A 352 -8.33 -3.50 -18.64
CA PRO A 352 -7.20 -3.87 -17.80
C PRO A 352 -6.50 -2.63 -17.24
N ALA A 353 -6.04 -2.69 -16.00
CA ALA A 353 -5.31 -1.60 -15.37
C ALA A 353 -3.91 -1.38 -16.00
N THR A 354 -3.44 -2.37 -16.76
CA THR A 354 -2.18 -2.33 -17.54
C THR A 354 -2.32 -1.76 -18.95
N SER A 355 -3.55 -1.50 -19.43
CA SER A 355 -3.82 -0.82 -20.71
C SER A 355 -3.87 0.70 -20.53
N ASP A 356 -3.62 1.46 -21.60
CA ASP A 356 -3.92 2.90 -21.60
C ASP A 356 -5.36 3.17 -22.09
N TYR A 357 -6.05 4.08 -21.43
CA TYR A 357 -7.47 4.35 -21.67
C TYR A 357 -7.92 5.73 -21.20
N ILE A 358 -8.89 6.31 -21.92
CA ILE A 358 -9.52 7.58 -21.58
C ILE A 358 -10.93 7.29 -21.08
N VAL A 359 -11.22 7.67 -19.84
CA VAL A 359 -12.55 7.47 -19.24
C VAL A 359 -13.48 8.65 -19.48
N ARG A 360 -14.73 8.31 -19.86
CA ARG A 360 -15.90 9.20 -19.79
C ARG A 360 -16.80 8.71 -18.66
N ASP A 361 -16.90 9.48 -17.59
CA ASP A 361 -17.84 9.20 -16.50
C ASP A 361 -19.28 9.48 -16.97
N THR A 362 -20.05 8.41 -17.17
CA THR A 362 -21.48 8.43 -17.53
C THR A 362 -22.35 7.88 -16.40
N GLY A 363 -21.93 8.10 -15.14
CA GLY A 363 -22.69 7.83 -13.92
C GLY A 363 -22.01 6.84 -12.98
N ASN A 364 -21.17 5.95 -13.50
CA ASN A 364 -20.23 5.16 -12.69
C ASN A 364 -18.87 5.85 -12.62
N CYS A 365 -18.21 5.81 -11.47
CA CYS A 365 -16.87 6.39 -11.34
C CYS A 365 -15.84 5.73 -12.26
N SER A 366 -14.78 6.46 -12.60
CA SER A 366 -13.64 5.90 -13.33
C SER A 366 -13.01 4.70 -12.60
N PRO A 367 -12.63 3.61 -13.31
CA PRO A 367 -11.90 2.48 -12.75
C PRO A 367 -10.55 2.86 -12.11
N ARG A 368 -10.05 4.07 -12.40
CA ARG A 368 -8.88 4.66 -11.73
C ARG A 368 -9.14 4.96 -10.24
N TYR A 369 -10.38 5.28 -9.85
CA TYR A 369 -10.75 5.63 -8.47
C TYR A 369 -11.30 4.45 -7.65
N MET A 370 -12.07 3.56 -8.28
CA MET A 370 -12.63 2.38 -7.64
C MET A 370 -12.78 1.24 -8.65
N LYS A 371 -12.24 0.05 -8.33
CA LYS A 371 -12.35 -1.15 -9.17
C LYS A 371 -12.67 -2.38 -8.31
N CYS A 372 -13.62 -3.20 -8.74
CA CYS A 372 -14.03 -4.41 -8.03
C CYS A 372 -13.36 -5.66 -8.60
N THR A 373 -13.11 -6.67 -7.76
CA THR A 373 -12.55 -7.96 -8.17
C THR A 373 -13.50 -8.77 -9.06
N ILE A 374 -14.81 -8.48 -9.02
CA ILE A 374 -15.84 -9.07 -9.89
C ILE A 374 -16.85 -7.98 -10.26
N ASN A 375 -16.98 -7.66 -11.55
CA ASN A 375 -17.83 -6.58 -12.05
C ASN A 375 -19.31 -6.99 -12.25
N GLN A 376 -19.70 -8.17 -11.75
CA GLN A 376 -21.08 -8.54 -11.46
C GLN A 376 -21.11 -9.16 -10.07
N ILE A 377 -21.98 -8.66 -9.20
CA ILE A 377 -21.98 -9.04 -7.79
C ILE A 377 -22.74 -10.37 -7.63
N PRO A 378 -22.17 -11.39 -6.96
CA PRO A 378 -22.89 -12.64 -6.70
C PRO A 378 -24.11 -12.37 -5.81
N PHE A 379 -25.26 -12.97 -6.12
CA PHE A 379 -26.46 -12.73 -5.32
C PHE A 379 -26.44 -13.38 -3.92
N THR A 380 -25.53 -14.35 -3.67
CA THR A 380 -25.37 -15.03 -2.38
C THR A 380 -23.91 -15.31 -2.03
N ALA A 381 -23.65 -15.44 -0.71
CA ALA A 381 -22.39 -15.92 -0.16
C ALA A 381 -21.99 -17.31 -0.69
N ASP A 382 -22.96 -18.20 -0.91
CA ASP A 382 -22.73 -19.55 -1.42
C ASP A 382 -22.20 -19.53 -2.86
N LEU A 383 -22.74 -18.64 -3.71
CA LEU A 383 -22.29 -18.48 -5.09
C LEU A 383 -20.87 -17.89 -5.14
N LEU A 384 -20.57 -16.90 -4.29
CA LEU A 384 -19.23 -16.36 -4.13
C LEU A 384 -18.25 -17.45 -3.68
N THR A 385 -18.59 -18.20 -2.61
CA THR A 385 -17.75 -19.28 -2.07
C THR A 385 -17.52 -20.39 -3.09
N THR A 386 -18.56 -20.76 -3.85
CA THR A 386 -18.48 -21.75 -4.93
C THR A 386 -17.52 -21.32 -6.03
N SER A 387 -17.40 -20.02 -6.32
CA SER A 387 -16.47 -19.50 -7.34
C SER A 387 -14.99 -19.65 -7.01
N GLY A 388 -14.64 -19.83 -5.73
CA GLY A 388 -13.25 -19.83 -5.27
C GLY A 388 -12.53 -18.47 -5.40
N MET A 389 -13.22 -17.42 -5.86
CA MET A 389 -12.74 -16.04 -5.93
C MET A 389 -13.21 -15.24 -4.70
N GLN A 390 -12.55 -14.10 -4.46
CA GLN A 390 -12.96 -13.17 -3.42
C GLN A 390 -13.73 -11.96 -3.96
N LEU A 391 -14.57 -11.37 -3.11
CA LEU A 391 -15.24 -10.09 -3.36
C LEU A 391 -14.51 -8.97 -2.59
N ALA A 392 -13.87 -8.09 -3.32
CA ALA A 392 -13.17 -6.92 -2.77
C ALA A 392 -13.19 -5.77 -3.78
N MET A 393 -12.81 -4.59 -3.32
CA MET A 393 -12.56 -3.42 -4.17
C MET A 393 -11.19 -2.84 -3.86
N LEU A 394 -10.50 -2.34 -4.87
CA LEU A 394 -9.39 -1.41 -4.69
C LEU A 394 -9.91 0.02 -4.88
N VAL A 395 -9.52 0.90 -3.97
CA VAL A 395 -10.03 2.27 -3.84
C VAL A 395 -8.84 3.22 -3.78
N GLN A 396 -8.74 4.13 -4.74
CA GLN A 396 -7.63 5.09 -4.89
C GLN A 396 -8.24 6.48 -5.12
N PRO A 397 -8.80 7.14 -4.09
CA PRO A 397 -9.70 8.30 -4.28
C PRO A 397 -9.04 9.48 -4.99
N LEU A 398 -7.73 9.67 -4.80
CA LEU A 398 -6.96 10.77 -5.37
C LEU A 398 -6.21 10.40 -6.67
N ALA A 399 -6.52 9.25 -7.30
CA ALA A 399 -5.84 8.79 -8.51
C ALA A 399 -5.73 9.88 -9.60
N LEU A 400 -4.63 9.85 -10.36
CA LEU A 400 -4.45 10.75 -11.49
C LEU A 400 -5.41 10.34 -12.62
N PRO A 401 -6.27 11.27 -13.12
CA PRO A 401 -6.98 11.06 -14.38
C PRO A 401 -5.98 11.07 -15.55
N HIS A 402 -6.34 10.45 -16.67
CA HIS A 402 -5.60 10.66 -17.91
C HIS A 402 -5.80 12.12 -18.40
N PRO A 403 -4.79 12.83 -18.97
CA PRO A 403 -4.90 14.26 -19.29
C PRO A 403 -6.05 14.69 -20.21
N SER A 404 -6.60 13.75 -21.01
CA SER A 404 -7.77 13.96 -21.87
C SER A 404 -9.13 13.57 -21.24
N GLU A 405 -9.16 13.23 -19.95
CA GLU A 405 -10.39 12.99 -19.18
C GLU A 405 -10.96 14.32 -18.66
N GLU A 406 -12.28 14.39 -18.45
CA GLU A 406 -12.91 15.61 -17.90
C GLU A 406 -12.53 15.79 -16.42
N PRO A 407 -12.23 17.03 -15.96
CA PRO A 407 -11.87 17.27 -14.56
C PRO A 407 -13.06 17.00 -13.64
N ILE A 408 -12.77 16.42 -12.46
CA ILE A 408 -13.80 16.17 -11.43
C ILE A 408 -14.48 17.48 -11.05
N GLN A 409 -15.80 17.51 -11.16
CA GLN A 409 -16.60 18.70 -10.87
C GLN A 409 -16.70 18.93 -9.37
N VAL A 410 -16.52 20.20 -8.97
CA VAL A 410 -16.71 20.66 -7.59
C VAL A 410 -18.10 21.28 -7.47
N VAL A 411 -18.91 20.76 -6.56
CA VAL A 411 -20.30 21.15 -6.34
C VAL A 411 -20.42 21.85 -4.99
N ASP A 412 -20.99 23.05 -5.00
CA ASP A 412 -21.30 23.80 -3.78
C ASP A 412 -22.82 23.76 -3.54
N PHE A 413 -23.20 23.55 -2.28
CA PHE A 413 -24.58 23.57 -1.78
C PHE A 413 -24.84 24.76 -0.83
N GLY A 414 -23.84 25.64 -0.65
CA GLY A 414 -23.89 26.72 0.31
C GLY A 414 -24.01 26.20 1.74
N GLU A 415 -24.64 27.00 2.62
CA GLU A 415 -24.73 26.70 4.05
C GLU A 415 -25.50 25.40 4.38
N GLY A 416 -26.37 24.93 3.48
CA GLY A 416 -27.15 23.70 3.67
C GLY A 416 -26.35 22.40 3.53
N GLY A 417 -25.16 22.45 2.92
CA GLY A 417 -24.29 21.29 2.75
C GLY A 417 -24.78 20.25 1.73
N PRO A 418 -23.94 19.27 1.37
CA PRO A 418 -24.29 18.27 0.37
C PRO A 418 -25.44 17.37 0.83
N VAL A 419 -26.42 17.14 -0.04
CA VAL A 419 -27.62 16.34 0.27
C VAL A 419 -27.24 14.89 0.57
N ARG A 420 -27.81 14.34 1.66
CA ARG A 420 -27.50 13.00 2.17
C ARG A 420 -28.74 12.25 2.62
N CYS A 421 -28.72 10.93 2.49
CA CYS A 421 -29.74 10.06 3.07
C CYS A 421 -29.74 10.16 4.60
N SER A 422 -30.88 10.45 5.23
CA SER A 422 -30.96 10.68 6.68
C SER A 422 -30.57 9.44 7.49
N ARG A 423 -30.85 8.24 6.98
CA ARG A 423 -30.56 6.96 7.65
C ARG A 423 -29.09 6.51 7.49
N CYS A 424 -28.61 6.28 6.28
CA CYS A 424 -27.26 5.71 6.04
C CYS A 424 -26.14 6.76 5.87
N LYS A 425 -26.50 8.05 5.83
CA LYS A 425 -25.59 9.20 5.65
C LYS A 425 -24.73 9.15 4.38
N ALA A 426 -25.16 8.36 3.38
CA ALA A 426 -24.63 8.38 2.02
C ALA A 426 -24.97 9.70 1.33
N TYR A 427 -24.07 10.19 0.48
CA TYR A 427 -24.25 11.41 -0.30
C TYR A 427 -25.08 11.14 -1.55
N ILE A 428 -25.83 12.16 -1.98
CA ILE A 428 -26.55 12.17 -3.25
C ILE A 428 -25.64 11.75 -4.41
N ASN A 429 -26.18 10.94 -5.33
CA ASN A 429 -25.45 10.30 -6.41
C ASN A 429 -26.43 9.90 -7.54
N PRO A 430 -25.95 9.57 -8.77
CA PRO A 430 -26.80 9.31 -9.94
C PRO A 430 -27.85 8.20 -9.77
N PHE A 431 -27.67 7.28 -8.83
CA PHE A 431 -28.53 6.10 -8.66
C PHE A 431 -29.68 6.32 -7.67
N MET A 432 -29.77 7.47 -7.00
CA MET A 432 -30.90 7.76 -6.10
C MET A 432 -32.18 8.06 -6.90
N LYS A 433 -33.25 7.30 -6.61
CA LYS A 433 -34.51 7.40 -7.36
C LYS A 433 -35.42 8.46 -6.76
N PHE A 434 -35.59 9.58 -7.45
CA PHE A 434 -36.60 10.58 -7.10
C PHE A 434 -38.03 10.04 -7.36
N ILE A 435 -38.96 10.42 -6.48
CA ILE A 435 -40.39 10.04 -6.53
C ILE A 435 -41.25 11.26 -6.15
N ASP A 436 -42.58 11.12 -6.12
CA ASP A 436 -43.53 12.13 -5.63
C ASP A 436 -43.35 13.52 -6.28
N GLN A 437 -43.20 13.55 -7.62
CA GLN A 437 -42.87 14.74 -8.41
C GLN A 437 -41.57 15.44 -7.94
N GLY A 438 -40.58 14.64 -7.56
CA GLY A 438 -39.26 15.09 -7.10
C GLY A 438 -39.21 15.47 -5.62
N ARG A 439 -40.34 15.47 -4.90
CA ARG A 439 -40.43 15.88 -3.48
C ARG A 439 -39.74 14.92 -2.50
N ARG A 440 -39.47 13.69 -2.94
CA ARG A 440 -38.76 12.67 -2.14
C ARG A 440 -37.78 11.91 -3.02
N PHE A 441 -36.80 11.26 -2.40
CA PHE A 441 -35.86 10.37 -3.07
C PHE A 441 -35.64 9.07 -2.28
N ILE A 442 -35.44 7.96 -3.00
CA ILE A 442 -35.08 6.66 -2.44
C ILE A 442 -33.57 6.49 -2.57
N CYS A 443 -32.90 6.32 -1.43
CA CYS A 443 -31.46 6.07 -1.38
C CYS A 443 -31.11 4.69 -1.95
N ASN A 444 -30.27 4.65 -2.99
CA ASN A 444 -29.81 3.42 -3.65
C ASN A 444 -29.09 2.41 -2.73
N LEU A 445 -28.40 2.88 -1.69
CA LEU A 445 -27.65 1.99 -0.80
C LEU A 445 -28.52 1.28 0.24
N CYS A 446 -29.60 1.90 0.72
CA CYS A 446 -30.40 1.30 1.80
C CYS A 446 -31.91 1.21 1.53
N GLY A 447 -32.42 1.82 0.46
CA GLY A 447 -33.86 1.87 0.17
C GLY A 447 -34.66 2.79 1.10
N PHE A 448 -34.03 3.69 1.87
CA PHE A 448 -34.77 4.68 2.67
C PHE A 448 -35.34 5.78 1.79
N SER A 449 -36.54 6.28 2.12
CA SER A 449 -37.22 7.37 1.40
C SER A 449 -37.12 8.68 2.18
N ASP A 450 -36.19 9.53 1.78
CA ASP A 450 -35.95 10.86 2.34
C ASP A 450 -36.82 11.92 1.65
N GLU A 451 -37.05 13.05 2.31
CA GLU A 451 -37.63 14.25 1.67
C GLU A 451 -36.53 15.04 0.94
N THR A 452 -36.85 15.56 -0.25
CA THR A 452 -35.94 16.41 -1.01
C THR A 452 -35.92 17.82 -0.40
N PRO A 453 -34.74 18.38 -0.04
CA PRO A 453 -34.65 19.75 0.44
C PRO A 453 -35.26 20.75 -0.55
N ARG A 454 -35.96 21.78 -0.04
CA ARG A 454 -36.77 22.69 -0.87
C ARG A 454 -35.95 23.36 -1.97
N ASP A 455 -34.76 23.85 -1.62
CA ASP A 455 -33.85 24.56 -2.52
C ASP A 455 -33.11 23.61 -3.49
N TYR A 456 -33.29 22.30 -3.32
CA TYR A 456 -32.82 21.23 -4.21
C TYR A 456 -33.97 20.52 -4.94
N HIS A 457 -35.21 21.00 -4.81
CA HIS A 457 -36.35 20.40 -5.51
C HIS A 457 -36.35 20.74 -7.00
N CYS A 458 -36.54 19.72 -7.83
CA CYS A 458 -36.98 19.90 -9.21
C CYS A 458 -37.98 18.78 -9.56
N ASN A 459 -38.97 19.11 -10.40
CA ASN A 459 -39.96 18.17 -10.90
C ASN A 459 -39.32 17.06 -11.75
N LEU A 460 -40.06 15.96 -11.91
CA LEU A 460 -39.68 14.85 -12.79
C LEU A 460 -39.98 15.17 -14.26
N GLY A 461 -39.23 14.53 -15.16
CA GLY A 461 -39.51 14.49 -16.59
C GLY A 461 -40.47 13.35 -16.97
N PRO A 462 -40.87 13.25 -18.26
CA PRO A 462 -41.73 12.17 -18.75
C PRO A 462 -41.12 10.77 -18.61
N ASP A 463 -39.81 10.67 -18.48
CA ASP A 463 -39.03 9.46 -18.24
C ASP A 463 -38.94 9.06 -16.75
N GLY A 464 -39.44 9.90 -15.84
CA GLY A 464 -39.37 9.71 -14.40
C GLY A 464 -38.01 10.08 -13.76
N ARG A 465 -37.04 10.60 -14.52
CA ARG A 465 -35.82 11.21 -13.95
C ARG A 465 -36.11 12.66 -13.53
N ARG A 466 -35.18 13.30 -12.81
CA ARG A 466 -35.26 14.74 -12.54
C ARG A 466 -34.92 15.51 -13.82
N ARG A 467 -35.66 16.58 -14.15
CA ARG A 467 -35.48 17.29 -15.44
C ARG A 467 -34.09 17.91 -15.64
N ASP A 468 -33.43 18.24 -14.54
CA ASP A 468 -32.07 18.80 -14.46
C ASP A 468 -31.00 17.74 -14.10
N ALA A 469 -31.33 16.44 -14.13
CA ALA A 469 -30.42 15.39 -13.68
C ALA A 469 -29.13 15.31 -14.51
N ASP A 470 -29.17 15.66 -15.80
CA ASP A 470 -28.00 15.65 -16.69
C ASP A 470 -27.20 16.96 -16.62
N GLU A 471 -27.82 18.05 -16.16
CA GLU A 471 -27.17 19.36 -15.91
C GLU A 471 -26.37 19.36 -14.60
N ARG A 472 -26.69 18.47 -13.66
CA ARG A 472 -26.12 18.44 -12.31
C ARG A 472 -25.13 17.29 -12.14
N PRO A 473 -23.83 17.56 -11.93
CA PRO A 473 -22.80 16.52 -11.95
C PRO A 473 -22.97 15.47 -10.84
N GLU A 474 -23.54 15.82 -9.68
CA GLU A 474 -23.86 14.87 -8.61
C GLU A 474 -25.05 13.94 -8.92
N LEU A 475 -25.74 14.16 -10.04
CA LEU A 475 -26.85 13.34 -10.56
C LEU A 475 -26.52 12.64 -11.89
N CYS A 476 -25.45 13.03 -12.60
CA CYS A 476 -25.02 12.38 -13.84
C CYS A 476 -23.60 11.78 -13.83
N ARG A 477 -22.75 12.09 -12.83
CA ARG A 477 -21.37 11.57 -12.72
C ARG A 477 -21.18 10.72 -11.46
N GLY A 478 -20.40 9.66 -11.57
CA GLY A 478 -20.05 8.78 -10.46
C GLY A 478 -18.97 9.36 -9.53
N THR A 479 -18.12 10.26 -10.03
CA THR A 479 -17.13 11.00 -9.22
C THR A 479 -17.38 12.50 -9.19
N VAL A 480 -17.53 13.06 -7.99
CA VAL A 480 -17.66 14.51 -7.74
C VAL A 480 -16.92 14.92 -6.46
N GLU A 481 -16.66 16.21 -6.28
CA GLU A 481 -16.29 16.78 -4.98
C GLU A 481 -17.36 17.74 -4.48
N PHE A 482 -17.66 17.70 -3.18
CA PHE A 482 -18.49 18.71 -2.52
C PHE A 482 -17.62 19.69 -1.73
N VAL A 483 -17.99 20.97 -1.75
CA VAL A 483 -17.52 21.94 -0.76
C VAL A 483 -18.03 21.51 0.62
N ALA A 484 -17.13 21.42 1.61
CA ALA A 484 -17.51 20.98 2.95
C ALA A 484 -17.94 22.18 3.81
N THR A 485 -19.15 22.14 4.36
CA THR A 485 -19.68 23.13 5.30
C THR A 485 -19.03 23.02 6.68
N LYS A 486 -19.28 24.02 7.55
CA LYS A 486 -18.69 24.10 8.90
C LYS A 486 -18.99 22.90 9.80
N GLU A 487 -20.05 22.13 9.56
CA GLU A 487 -20.33 20.89 10.31
C GLU A 487 -19.28 19.78 10.08
N PHE A 488 -18.51 19.85 8.99
CA PHE A 488 -17.41 18.93 8.67
C PHE A 488 -16.04 19.42 9.19
N MET A 489 -16.04 20.42 10.08
CA MET A 489 -14.86 21.09 10.63
C MET A 489 -14.94 21.12 12.16
N VAL A 490 -13.89 20.65 12.85
CA VAL A 490 -13.72 20.81 14.31
C VAL A 490 -12.74 21.94 14.67
N ARG A 491 -11.96 22.39 13.68
CA ARG A 491 -11.05 23.53 13.68
C ARG A 491 -10.99 24.11 12.26
N GLU A 492 -10.34 25.26 12.06
CA GLU A 492 -10.06 25.75 10.71
C GLU A 492 -9.22 24.73 9.91
N PRO A 493 -9.42 24.60 8.58
CA PRO A 493 -8.67 23.62 7.78
C PRO A 493 -7.16 23.87 7.86
N MET A 494 -6.40 22.80 8.05
CA MET A 494 -4.95 22.83 8.29
C MET A 494 -4.16 23.65 7.25
N PRO A 495 -3.14 24.42 7.66
CA PRO A 495 -2.16 25.02 6.76
C PRO A 495 -1.20 23.97 6.14
N ALA A 496 -0.49 24.34 5.08
CA ALA A 496 0.49 23.46 4.45
C ALA A 496 1.82 23.52 5.21
N VAL A 497 2.04 22.58 6.14
CA VAL A 497 3.26 22.53 6.99
C VAL A 497 4.17 21.40 6.56
N TYR A 498 5.42 21.72 6.25
CA TYR A 498 6.47 20.76 5.85
C TYR A 498 7.66 20.87 6.80
N PHE A 499 8.00 19.80 7.51
CA PHE A 499 9.14 19.75 8.42
C PHE A 499 10.22 18.82 7.87
N PHE A 500 11.44 19.31 7.68
CA PHE A 500 12.57 18.52 7.18
C PHE A 500 13.47 18.08 8.34
N LEU A 501 13.77 16.78 8.42
CA LEU A 501 14.58 16.21 9.51
C LEU A 501 15.71 15.35 8.93
N ILE A 502 16.97 15.76 9.12
CA ILE A 502 18.12 15.26 8.34
C ILE A 502 19.16 14.58 9.24
N ASP A 503 19.49 13.31 8.95
CA ASP A 503 20.60 12.57 9.57
C ASP A 503 21.94 13.22 9.21
N VAL A 504 22.70 13.61 10.24
CA VAL A 504 24.05 14.21 10.18
C VAL A 504 25.08 13.38 10.94
N SER A 505 24.79 12.11 11.18
CA SER A 505 25.76 11.14 11.70
C SER A 505 26.96 11.01 10.76
N MET A 506 28.09 10.55 11.29
CA MET A 506 29.35 10.36 10.58
C MET A 506 29.16 9.61 9.25
N ASN A 507 28.32 8.57 9.22
CA ASN A 507 28.07 7.78 8.03
C ASN A 507 27.17 8.50 7.01
N ALA A 508 26.17 9.26 7.47
CA ALA A 508 25.32 10.07 6.59
C ALA A 508 26.14 11.15 5.85
N VAL A 509 27.08 11.77 6.57
CA VAL A 509 28.02 12.75 6.03
C VAL A 509 29.03 12.09 5.07
N GLN A 510 29.72 11.03 5.51
CA GLN A 510 30.76 10.36 4.71
C GLN A 510 30.25 9.70 3.42
N THR A 511 29.01 9.18 3.42
CA THR A 511 28.39 8.62 2.20
C THR A 511 27.82 9.68 1.25
N GLY A 512 27.85 10.96 1.65
CA GLY A 512 27.25 12.08 0.92
C GLY A 512 25.72 12.14 1.02
N ALA A 513 25.09 11.30 1.84
CA ALA A 513 23.64 11.26 1.99
C ALA A 513 23.08 12.57 2.59
N THR A 514 23.73 13.12 3.62
CA THR A 514 23.39 14.43 4.19
C THR A 514 23.41 15.54 3.12
N ALA A 515 24.43 15.56 2.26
CA ALA A 515 24.57 16.55 1.19
C ALA A 515 23.52 16.36 0.08
N ALA A 516 23.22 15.11 -0.29
CA ALA A 516 22.17 14.80 -1.26
C ALA A 516 20.78 15.18 -0.73
N ALA A 517 20.50 14.95 0.56
CA ALA A 517 19.26 15.39 1.20
C ALA A 517 19.15 16.93 1.19
N CYS A 518 20.19 17.65 1.64
CA CYS A 518 20.18 19.12 1.64
C CYS A 518 20.00 19.72 0.23
N SER A 519 20.68 19.14 -0.77
CA SER A 519 20.56 19.55 -2.18
C SER A 519 19.16 19.25 -2.76
N ALA A 520 18.58 18.09 -2.43
CA ALA A 520 17.22 17.74 -2.85
C ALA A 520 16.18 18.70 -2.25
N ILE A 521 16.28 18.99 -0.94
CA ILE A 521 15.41 19.95 -0.25
C ILE A 521 15.54 21.33 -0.88
N SER A 522 16.77 21.82 -1.08
CA SER A 522 17.04 23.16 -1.65
C SER A 522 16.36 23.36 -3.01
N GLN A 523 16.43 22.36 -3.89
CA GLN A 523 15.76 22.41 -5.19
C GLN A 523 14.22 22.44 -5.06
N VAL A 524 13.63 21.56 -4.23
CA VAL A 524 12.16 21.44 -4.11
C VAL A 524 11.50 22.56 -3.29
N ILE A 525 12.25 23.45 -2.61
CA ILE A 525 11.70 24.64 -1.97
C ILE A 525 10.89 25.50 -2.96
N SER A 526 11.32 25.54 -4.22
CA SER A 526 10.63 26.25 -5.31
C SER A 526 9.36 25.57 -5.82
N ASP A 527 9.16 24.29 -5.48
CA ASP A 527 8.01 23.46 -5.85
C ASP A 527 6.94 23.37 -4.73
N LEU A 528 7.21 23.96 -3.55
CA LEU A 528 6.25 24.01 -2.44
C LEU A 528 5.07 24.97 -2.76
N PRO A 529 3.85 24.72 -2.26
CA PRO A 529 2.70 25.58 -2.56
C PRO A 529 2.93 27.04 -2.16
N GLU A 530 2.88 27.97 -3.12
CA GLU A 530 3.02 29.40 -2.81
C GLU A 530 1.77 29.93 -2.07
N GLY A 531 1.96 30.53 -0.90
CA GLY A 531 0.89 31.19 -0.17
C GLY A 531 1.24 31.55 1.28
N PRO A 532 0.44 32.43 1.92
CA PRO A 532 0.66 32.87 3.31
C PRO A 532 0.35 31.79 4.37
N ARG A 533 -0.12 30.59 3.95
CA ARG A 533 -0.39 29.44 4.81
C ARG A 533 0.57 28.27 4.58
N THR A 534 1.71 28.51 3.92
CA THR A 534 2.77 27.51 3.73
C THR A 534 3.90 27.75 4.71
N PHE A 535 4.13 26.79 5.60
CA PHE A 535 5.09 26.86 6.68
C PHE A 535 6.16 25.78 6.52
N VAL A 536 7.39 26.12 6.92
CA VAL A 536 8.52 25.19 6.92
C VAL A 536 9.23 25.19 8.28
N GLY A 537 9.73 24.02 8.66
CA GLY A 537 10.66 23.82 9.78
C GLY A 537 11.79 22.89 9.39
N VAL A 538 12.94 23.00 10.05
CA VAL A 538 14.10 22.15 9.77
C VAL A 538 14.88 21.81 11.04
N ALA A 539 15.35 20.57 11.12
CA ALA A 539 16.27 20.09 12.14
C ALA A 539 17.26 19.05 11.58
N THR A 540 18.41 18.90 12.22
CA THR A 540 19.41 17.85 11.94
C THR A 540 19.64 17.01 13.18
N PHE A 541 19.99 15.74 13.04
CA PHE A 541 20.20 14.85 14.19
C PHE A 541 21.32 13.82 13.99
N ASP A 542 21.98 13.49 15.09
CA ASP A 542 22.92 12.37 15.23
C ASP A 542 22.58 11.60 16.52
N SER A 543 23.45 11.59 17.55
CA SER A 543 23.07 11.22 18.92
C SER A 543 22.34 12.34 19.66
N THR A 544 22.31 13.56 19.10
CA THR A 544 21.58 14.72 19.62
C THR A 544 20.73 15.39 18.53
N ILE A 545 19.80 16.27 18.92
CA ILE A 545 18.83 16.91 18.01
C ILE A 545 19.14 18.40 17.90
N HIS A 546 19.20 18.94 16.68
CA HIS A 546 19.59 20.32 16.41
C HIS A 546 18.47 21.01 15.62
N PHE A 547 17.72 21.91 16.26
CA PHE A 547 16.72 22.75 15.61
C PHE A 547 17.35 24.04 15.08
N TYR A 548 16.73 24.67 14.08
CA TYR A 548 17.21 25.95 13.55
C TYR A 548 16.11 27.01 13.56
N ASN A 549 16.36 28.15 14.20
CA ASN A 549 15.49 29.33 14.08
C ASN A 549 15.87 30.08 12.79
N LEU A 550 14.90 30.23 11.88
CA LEU A 550 15.10 30.79 10.55
C LEU A 550 14.60 32.25 10.39
N LYS A 551 14.17 32.92 11.48
CA LYS A 551 13.56 34.26 11.41
C LYS A 551 14.41 35.27 10.64
N ARG A 552 13.78 36.04 9.74
CA ARG A 552 14.40 37.11 8.94
C ARG A 552 15.10 38.20 9.77
N ALA A 553 14.73 38.35 11.05
CA ALA A 553 15.35 39.31 11.96
C ALA A 553 16.75 38.90 12.46
N LEU A 554 17.16 37.63 12.26
CA LEU A 554 18.51 37.15 12.54
C LEU A 554 19.42 37.42 11.34
N GLN A 555 20.71 37.70 11.57
CA GLN A 555 21.69 37.84 10.47
C GLN A 555 22.15 36.48 9.88
N GLN A 556 21.92 35.40 10.64
CA GLN A 556 22.22 34.01 10.25
C GLN A 556 21.27 33.07 11.03
N PRO A 557 20.99 31.85 10.53
CA PRO A 557 20.24 30.85 11.27
C PRO A 557 20.86 30.55 12.65
N LEU A 558 20.02 30.44 13.69
CA LEU A 558 20.47 30.06 15.04
C LEU A 558 20.18 28.58 15.30
N MET A 559 21.24 27.78 15.48
CA MET A 559 21.15 26.38 15.90
C MET A 559 20.82 26.28 17.41
N LEU A 560 19.90 25.39 17.77
CA LEU A 560 19.44 25.12 19.13
C LEU A 560 19.51 23.61 19.39
N ILE A 561 20.39 23.20 20.30
CA ILE A 561 20.70 21.79 20.57
C ILE A 561 19.82 21.27 21.71
N VAL A 562 19.14 20.15 21.48
CA VAL A 562 18.42 19.34 22.46
C VAL A 562 19.22 18.04 22.65
N PRO A 563 20.00 17.91 23.74
CA PRO A 563 20.88 16.76 23.98
C PRO A 563 20.19 15.60 24.71
N ASP A 564 19.03 15.83 25.33
CA ASP A 564 18.24 14.74 25.91
C ASP A 564 17.44 14.05 24.79
N VAL A 565 17.63 12.74 24.67
CA VAL A 565 16.99 11.89 23.65
C VAL A 565 16.05 10.85 24.26
N GLN A 566 15.72 10.99 25.55
CA GLN A 566 14.74 10.17 26.27
C GLN A 566 13.52 11.02 26.69
N ASP A 567 13.73 12.23 27.22
CA ASP A 567 12.68 13.22 27.51
C ASP A 567 12.80 14.42 26.56
N VAL A 568 12.38 14.21 25.31
CA VAL A 568 12.54 15.21 24.23
C VAL A 568 11.52 16.33 24.31
N TYR A 569 11.99 17.55 24.05
CA TYR A 569 11.20 18.78 24.01
C TYR A 569 11.53 19.61 22.76
N THR A 570 10.63 20.52 22.40
CA THR A 570 10.90 21.56 21.39
C THR A 570 11.56 22.76 22.07
N PRO A 571 12.72 23.27 21.60
CA PRO A 571 13.51 24.26 22.34
C PRO A 571 12.92 25.68 22.34
N LEU A 572 11.92 25.94 21.50
CA LEU A 572 11.13 27.18 21.48
C LEU A 572 9.64 26.84 21.36
N GLN A 573 8.77 27.65 21.96
CA GLN A 573 7.30 27.51 21.83
C GLN A 573 6.76 28.00 20.48
N THR A 574 7.57 28.75 19.73
CA THR A 574 7.27 29.35 18.42
C THR A 574 8.57 29.38 17.60
N ASP A 575 8.54 29.90 16.36
CA ASP A 575 9.73 30.17 15.52
C ASP A 575 10.54 28.97 15.00
N VAL A 576 10.23 27.74 15.43
CA VAL A 576 10.79 26.50 14.85
C VAL A 576 10.13 26.15 13.52
N ILE A 577 8.86 26.54 13.36
CA ILE A 577 8.06 26.43 12.14
C ILE A 577 7.62 27.85 11.77
N VAL A 578 7.96 28.29 10.57
CA VAL A 578 7.80 29.69 10.11
C VAL A 578 7.27 29.77 8.68
N PRO A 579 6.62 30.87 8.26
CA PRO A 579 6.15 31.03 6.88
C PRO A 579 7.31 30.98 5.88
N LEU A 580 7.18 30.17 4.82
CA LEU A 580 8.22 30.00 3.81
C LEU A 580 8.62 31.34 3.14
N SER A 581 7.62 32.20 2.91
CA SER A 581 7.79 33.55 2.36
C SER A 581 8.65 34.48 3.22
N GLU A 582 8.78 34.21 4.52
CA GLU A 582 9.62 34.98 5.43
C GLU A 582 11.06 34.43 5.47
N CYS A 583 11.22 33.11 5.49
CA CYS A 583 12.49 32.46 5.83
C CYS A 583 13.30 31.88 4.65
N ARG A 584 12.73 31.82 3.42
CA ARG A 584 13.31 31.11 2.26
C ARG A 584 14.83 31.24 2.11
N GLN A 585 15.36 32.47 2.07
CA GLN A 585 16.80 32.73 1.90
C GLN A 585 17.66 32.16 3.04
N HIS A 586 17.17 32.18 4.28
CA HIS A 586 17.86 31.57 5.42
C HIS A 586 17.83 30.05 5.39
N LEU A 587 16.76 29.46 4.85
CA LEU A 587 16.67 28.01 4.64
C LEU A 587 17.61 27.54 3.52
N GLU A 588 17.66 28.26 2.39
CA GLU A 588 18.58 27.99 1.28
C GLU A 588 20.05 28.05 1.75
N LEU A 589 20.46 29.15 2.41
CA LEU A 589 21.81 29.29 2.99
C LEU A 589 22.13 28.23 4.06
N LEU A 590 21.15 27.84 4.88
CA LEU A 590 21.35 26.80 5.89
C LEU A 590 21.64 25.43 5.24
N LEU A 591 20.85 25.05 4.23
CA LEU A 591 20.99 23.76 3.53
C LEU A 591 22.34 23.65 2.79
N GLU A 592 22.85 24.75 2.23
CA GLU A 592 24.23 24.79 1.69
C GLU A 592 25.29 24.57 2.78
N SER A 593 25.07 25.09 4.00
CA SER A 593 26.04 25.05 5.09
C SER A 593 26.07 23.76 5.91
N ILE A 594 24.95 23.05 6.06
CA ILE A 594 24.82 21.84 6.91
C ILE A 594 25.91 20.78 6.60
N PRO A 595 26.18 20.39 5.33
CA PRO A 595 27.22 19.40 5.04
C PRO A 595 28.62 19.84 5.51
N THR A 596 28.91 21.15 5.49
CA THR A 596 30.20 21.71 5.94
C THR A 596 30.26 21.85 7.47
N MET A 597 29.15 22.12 8.14
CA MET A 597 29.05 22.13 9.61
C MET A 597 29.40 20.77 10.19
N PHE A 598 28.84 19.69 9.64
CA PHE A 598 29.01 18.32 10.16
C PHE A 598 30.13 17.52 9.48
N GLN A 599 30.93 18.13 8.58
CA GLN A 599 32.00 17.44 7.82
C GLN A 599 33.01 16.65 8.68
N ASN A 600 33.22 17.08 9.93
CA ASN A 600 34.15 16.47 10.87
C ASN A 600 33.48 15.59 11.94
N ASN A 601 32.15 15.39 11.86
CA ASN A 601 31.39 14.64 12.85
C ASN A 601 31.90 13.19 12.96
N ARG A 602 31.97 12.69 14.20
CA ARG A 602 32.43 11.33 14.56
C ARG A 602 31.35 10.49 15.23
N THR A 603 30.17 11.07 15.50
CA THR A 603 29.01 10.35 16.02
C THR A 603 28.53 9.30 15.00
N SER A 604 28.67 8.02 15.32
CA SER A 604 28.17 6.91 14.48
C SER A 604 26.71 6.52 14.77
N GLU A 605 26.12 7.08 15.83
CA GLU A 605 24.81 6.76 16.37
C GLU A 605 23.69 7.61 15.76
N SER A 606 22.44 7.13 15.86
CA SER A 606 21.23 7.87 15.45
C SER A 606 20.14 7.81 16.50
N ALA A 607 19.68 8.99 16.89
CA ALA A 607 18.56 9.25 17.79
C ALA A 607 17.22 9.41 17.03
N PHE A 608 17.05 8.77 15.87
CA PHE A 608 15.88 8.90 14.98
C PHE A 608 14.53 8.98 15.70
N GLY A 609 14.23 8.07 16.62
CA GLY A 609 12.94 8.03 17.32
C GLY A 609 12.72 9.19 18.30
N ALA A 610 13.79 9.71 18.88
CA ALA A 610 13.78 10.94 19.67
C ALA A 610 13.62 12.17 18.76
N ALA A 611 14.35 12.22 17.64
CA ALA A 611 14.34 13.32 16.68
C ALA A 611 12.97 13.52 16.02
N ILE A 612 12.30 12.44 15.58
CA ILE A 612 10.94 12.52 15.02
C ILE A 612 9.90 12.93 16.07
N LYS A 613 10.05 12.52 17.33
CA LYS A 613 9.16 12.92 18.43
C LYS A 613 9.34 14.40 18.77
N ALA A 614 10.57 14.91 18.78
CA ALA A 614 10.84 16.33 18.98
C ALA A 614 10.29 17.20 17.83
N ALA A 615 10.42 16.75 16.58
CA ALA A 615 9.82 17.40 15.41
C ALA A 615 8.28 17.37 15.46
N PHE A 616 7.69 16.22 15.82
CA PHE A 616 6.25 16.11 16.08
C PHE A 616 5.76 17.10 17.13
N LEU A 617 6.48 17.29 18.24
CA LEU A 617 6.10 18.25 19.28
C LEU A 617 6.05 19.69 18.75
N ALA A 618 6.94 20.06 17.82
CA ALA A 618 6.89 21.36 17.14
C ALA A 618 5.69 21.49 16.18
N MET A 619 5.25 20.38 15.58
CA MET A 619 4.12 20.33 14.64
C MET A 619 2.76 20.10 15.31
N LYS A 620 2.71 19.79 16.61
CA LYS A 620 1.56 19.18 17.28
C LYS A 620 0.25 19.97 17.13
N ASP A 621 0.29 21.29 17.23
CA ASP A 621 -0.91 22.13 17.17
C ASP A 621 -1.35 22.40 15.72
N THR A 622 -0.44 22.30 14.76
CA THR A 622 -0.77 22.45 13.33
C THR A 622 -1.17 21.14 12.68
N GLY A 623 -0.49 20.04 12.95
CA GLY A 623 -0.41 18.90 12.03
C GLY A 623 0.55 19.19 10.87
N GLY A 624 0.59 18.33 9.84
CA GLY A 624 1.39 18.56 8.64
C GLY A 624 2.14 17.33 8.14
N LYS A 625 3.25 17.58 7.44
CA LYS A 625 4.08 16.55 6.81
C LYS A 625 5.54 16.61 7.30
N LEU A 626 5.98 15.56 7.99
CA LEU A 626 7.36 15.36 8.44
C LEU A 626 8.11 14.52 7.41
N LEU A 627 9.23 15.04 6.91
CA LEU A 627 10.04 14.48 5.84
C LEU A 627 11.42 14.13 6.43
N VAL A 628 11.63 12.84 6.74
CA VAL A 628 12.83 12.37 7.47
C VAL A 628 13.81 11.72 6.52
N PHE A 629 15.09 12.09 6.59
CA PHE A 629 16.19 11.49 5.83
C PHE A 629 17.08 10.73 6.81
N GLN A 630 17.10 9.39 6.70
CA GLN A 630 17.77 8.48 7.64
C GLN A 630 18.81 7.62 6.91
N SER A 631 20.04 7.54 7.43
CA SER A 631 21.14 6.80 6.80
C SER A 631 21.66 5.62 7.62
N VAL A 632 21.65 5.68 8.95
CA VAL A 632 22.12 4.58 9.83
C VAL A 632 20.96 3.87 10.56
N LEU A 633 21.28 2.80 11.31
CA LEU A 633 20.36 2.16 12.24
C LEU A 633 20.05 3.12 13.42
N PRO A 634 18.77 3.35 13.79
CA PRO A 634 18.41 4.02 15.04
C PRO A 634 18.97 3.28 16.26
N SER A 635 19.97 3.83 16.93
CA SER A 635 20.76 3.11 17.95
C SER A 635 20.63 3.67 19.37
N ILE A 636 20.05 4.86 19.54
CA ILE A 636 19.96 5.56 20.82
C ILE A 636 18.62 6.32 20.96
N GLY A 637 18.22 6.61 22.20
CA GLY A 637 16.98 7.33 22.51
C GLY A 637 15.70 6.48 22.42
N ILE A 638 14.56 7.16 22.30
CA ILE A 638 13.23 6.54 22.18
C ILE A 638 13.22 5.56 20.98
N GLY A 639 12.91 4.28 21.23
CA GLY A 639 12.79 3.26 20.18
C GLY A 639 14.11 2.79 19.57
N ALA A 640 15.23 2.90 20.30
CA ALA A 640 16.54 2.38 19.88
C ALA A 640 16.50 0.88 19.49
N LEU A 641 17.28 0.50 18.48
CA LEU A 641 17.29 -0.82 17.84
C LEU A 641 18.68 -1.45 17.87
N SER A 642 18.75 -2.78 17.97
CA SER A 642 19.99 -3.55 17.78
C SER A 642 20.12 -4.07 16.35
N ALA A 643 21.33 -4.51 15.97
CA ALA A 643 21.62 -5.13 14.67
C ALA A 643 21.11 -6.59 14.59
N ARG A 644 19.85 -6.81 14.95
CA ARG A 644 19.19 -8.12 15.12
C ARG A 644 19.22 -9.05 13.90
N GLU A 645 19.56 -8.55 12.71
CA GLU A 645 19.90 -9.42 11.56
C GLU A 645 21.12 -10.31 11.86
N ALA A 646 22.18 -9.77 12.47
CA ALA A 646 23.41 -10.53 12.77
C ALA A 646 23.16 -11.60 13.86
N GLU A 647 22.42 -11.22 14.90
CA GLU A 647 21.92 -12.12 15.96
C GLU A 647 20.95 -13.17 15.40
N GLY A 648 20.18 -12.81 14.36
CA GLY A 648 19.31 -13.72 13.63
C GLY A 648 20.09 -14.77 12.83
N ARG A 649 21.14 -14.37 12.09
CA ARG A 649 21.91 -15.29 11.21
C ARG A 649 22.56 -16.45 11.95
N THR A 650 23.05 -16.25 13.18
CA THR A 650 23.60 -17.35 14.00
C THR A 650 22.52 -18.38 14.37
N ASN A 651 21.28 -17.94 14.61
CA ASN A 651 20.14 -18.78 14.95
C ASN A 651 19.42 -19.38 13.73
N ILE A 652 19.40 -18.70 12.59
CA ILE A 652 18.82 -19.20 11.32
C ILE A 652 19.55 -20.48 10.85
N SER A 653 20.83 -20.63 11.19
CA SER A 653 21.61 -21.86 11.01
C SER A 653 21.00 -23.11 11.69
N ALA A 654 20.05 -22.95 12.62
CA ALA A 654 19.35 -24.03 13.32
C ALA A 654 17.94 -24.36 12.76
N GLY A 655 17.52 -23.72 11.66
CA GLY A 655 16.31 -24.08 10.90
C GLY A 655 15.26 -22.97 10.77
N GLU A 656 14.48 -23.04 9.71
CA GLU A 656 13.64 -21.97 9.11
C GLU A 656 12.51 -21.37 9.98
N LYS A 657 12.34 -21.82 11.23
CA LYS A 657 11.07 -21.73 11.96
C LYS A 657 10.59 -20.31 12.28
N GLU A 658 11.49 -19.35 12.47
CA GLU A 658 11.14 -18.04 13.05
C GLU A 658 11.62 -16.80 12.27
N ALA A 659 12.17 -16.96 11.06
CA ALA A 659 12.74 -15.83 10.29
C ALA A 659 11.74 -14.68 10.01
N HIS A 660 10.44 -14.98 9.97
CA HIS A 660 9.37 -13.97 9.84
C HIS A 660 9.29 -12.99 11.02
N LYS A 661 9.76 -13.38 12.23
CA LYS A 661 9.79 -12.49 13.40
C LYS A 661 10.69 -11.27 13.22
N LEU A 662 11.72 -11.36 12.37
CA LEU A 662 12.59 -10.23 12.04
C LEU A 662 11.91 -9.21 11.09
N LEU A 663 10.74 -9.55 10.54
CA LEU A 663 9.89 -8.65 9.73
C LEU A 663 8.77 -8.00 10.57
N GLN A 664 8.72 -8.29 11.88
CA GLN A 664 7.92 -7.55 12.86
C GLN A 664 8.76 -6.43 13.47
N PRO A 665 8.16 -5.29 13.89
CA PRO A 665 8.88 -4.25 14.63
C PRO A 665 9.44 -4.81 15.94
N ALA A 666 10.64 -4.37 16.32
CA ALA A 666 11.32 -4.83 17.53
C ALA A 666 10.64 -4.34 18.83
N ASP A 667 10.13 -3.10 18.82
CA ASP A 667 9.49 -2.44 19.96
C ASP A 667 8.11 -1.88 19.57
N LYS A 668 7.23 -1.72 20.55
CA LYS A 668 5.95 -1.01 20.46
C LYS A 668 6.14 0.51 20.41
N ALA A 669 7.26 1.06 20.88
CA ALA A 669 7.51 2.51 20.94
C ALA A 669 7.16 3.24 19.62
N PHE A 670 7.61 2.72 18.47
CA PHE A 670 7.26 3.31 17.17
C PHE A 670 5.77 3.21 16.80
N LYS A 671 5.06 2.19 17.31
CA LYS A 671 3.61 2.06 17.12
C LYS A 671 2.84 3.06 17.98
N GLU A 672 3.30 3.30 19.20
CA GLU A 672 2.71 4.27 20.13
C GLU A 672 2.92 5.70 19.60
N LEU A 673 4.15 6.03 19.17
CA LEU A 673 4.45 7.27 18.43
C LEU A 673 3.57 7.42 17.18
N ALA A 674 3.43 6.37 16.36
CA ALA A 674 2.66 6.46 15.11
C ALA A 674 1.15 6.70 15.33
N VAL A 675 0.58 6.19 16.42
CA VAL A 675 -0.82 6.46 16.81
C VAL A 675 -0.97 7.90 17.31
N GLU A 676 -0.03 8.40 18.12
CA GLU A 676 -0.01 9.80 18.58
C GLU A 676 0.15 10.77 17.40
N PHE A 677 1.06 10.48 16.46
CA PHE A 677 1.28 11.31 15.28
C PHE A 677 0.02 11.38 14.41
N ALA A 678 -0.68 10.25 14.26
CA ALA A 678 -1.97 10.19 13.58
C ALA A 678 -3.13 10.83 14.37
N GLU A 679 -2.99 11.05 15.68
CA GLU A 679 -3.95 11.80 16.47
C GLU A 679 -3.91 13.30 16.14
N TYR A 680 -2.72 13.88 16.10
CA TYR A 680 -2.50 15.30 15.81
C TYR A 680 -2.26 15.60 14.32
N GLN A 681 -2.70 14.71 13.43
CA GLN A 681 -2.70 14.91 11.98
C GLN A 681 -1.30 15.16 11.37
N VAL A 682 -0.27 14.51 11.92
CA VAL A 682 1.10 14.51 11.38
C VAL A 682 1.32 13.27 10.52
N CYS A 683 1.53 13.48 9.22
CA CYS A 683 1.98 12.47 8.26
C CYS A 683 3.51 12.40 8.27
N VAL A 684 4.11 11.19 8.24
CA VAL A 684 5.57 11.03 8.20
C VAL A 684 6.00 10.22 6.97
N ASP A 685 6.86 10.79 6.12
CA ASP A 685 7.59 10.04 5.09
C ASP A 685 9.06 9.84 5.52
N VAL A 686 9.65 8.69 5.17
CA VAL A 686 11.04 8.36 5.52
C VAL A 686 11.85 8.00 4.27
N PHE A 687 12.88 8.78 3.98
CA PHE A 687 13.86 8.57 2.92
C PHE A 687 15.09 7.88 3.51
N VAL A 688 15.26 6.60 3.17
CA VAL A 688 16.30 5.71 3.73
C VAL A 688 17.50 5.66 2.79
N THR A 689 18.50 6.48 3.05
CA THR A 689 19.72 6.67 2.25
C THR A 689 20.90 5.89 2.85
N THR A 690 20.86 4.56 2.76
CA THR A 690 21.76 3.67 3.53
C THR A 690 22.60 2.71 2.68
N GLN A 691 23.70 2.23 3.27
CA GLN A 691 24.56 1.17 2.73
C GLN A 691 24.54 -0.10 3.61
N THR A 692 23.93 -0.04 4.81
CA THR A 692 23.91 -1.10 5.83
C THR A 692 22.48 -1.49 6.21
N TYR A 693 22.32 -2.36 7.22
CA TYR A 693 21.02 -2.68 7.83
C TYR A 693 20.55 -1.50 8.71
N VAL A 694 19.26 -1.15 8.62
CA VAL A 694 18.62 -0.06 9.38
C VAL A 694 17.29 -0.46 10.03
N ASP A 695 16.88 -1.72 9.88
CA ASP A 695 15.65 -2.30 10.42
C ASP A 695 14.34 -1.60 9.98
N ILE A 696 14.11 -1.62 8.66
CA ILE A 696 12.90 -1.07 8.03
C ILE A 696 11.62 -1.69 8.62
N ALA A 697 11.65 -2.93 9.10
CA ALA A 697 10.52 -3.56 9.80
C ALA A 697 10.05 -2.77 11.03
N SER A 698 10.95 -2.09 11.74
CA SER A 698 10.65 -1.27 12.91
C SER A 698 10.25 0.16 12.53
N ILE A 699 11.09 0.88 11.78
CA ILE A 699 10.86 2.30 11.47
C ILE A 699 9.65 2.53 10.55
N SER A 700 9.28 1.56 9.71
CA SER A 700 8.18 1.72 8.74
C SER A 700 6.77 1.69 9.34
N VAL A 701 6.62 1.35 10.61
CA VAL A 701 5.33 1.42 11.33
C VAL A 701 4.74 2.84 11.27
N ILE A 702 5.60 3.86 11.35
CA ILE A 702 5.19 5.27 11.40
C ILE A 702 4.62 5.76 10.05
N PRO A 703 5.33 5.68 8.91
CA PRO A 703 4.74 6.01 7.61
C PRO A 703 3.51 5.14 7.30
N ARG A 704 3.52 3.86 7.65
CA ARG A 704 2.36 2.98 7.39
C ARG A 704 1.11 3.42 8.16
N THR A 705 1.22 3.81 9.42
CA THR A 705 0.06 4.24 10.22
C THR A 705 -0.34 5.71 9.97
N THR A 706 0.62 6.59 9.65
CA THR A 706 0.35 8.03 9.45
C THR A 706 -0.04 8.42 8.01
N GLY A 707 -0.07 7.45 7.08
CA GLY A 707 -0.39 7.74 5.68
C GLY A 707 0.79 8.30 4.86
N GLY A 708 2.02 8.05 5.30
CA GLY A 708 3.23 8.30 4.51
C GLY A 708 3.68 7.10 3.69
N GLN A 709 4.97 7.11 3.32
CA GLN A 709 5.71 6.09 2.61
C GLN A 709 7.13 5.93 3.18
N VAL A 710 7.77 4.81 2.83
CA VAL A 710 9.22 4.64 2.93
C VAL A 710 9.78 4.72 1.50
N TYR A 711 10.85 5.49 1.30
CA TYR A 711 11.66 5.49 0.08
C TYR A 711 13.01 4.85 0.42
N TYR A 712 13.51 3.91 -0.40
CA TYR A 712 14.65 3.07 -0.04
C TYR A 712 15.74 3.10 -1.11
N TYR A 713 16.89 3.69 -0.77
CA TYR A 713 18.05 3.84 -1.65
C TYR A 713 19.15 2.90 -1.17
N TYR A 714 19.19 1.68 -1.70
CA TYR A 714 20.15 0.66 -1.29
C TYR A 714 20.90 -0.01 -2.48
N PRO A 715 22.24 -0.09 -2.41
CA PRO A 715 23.10 0.74 -1.58
C PRO A 715 22.99 2.21 -2.06
N PHE A 716 22.97 3.16 -1.14
CA PHE A 716 22.99 4.58 -1.48
C PHE A 716 24.35 4.99 -2.05
N SER A 717 24.34 5.73 -3.16
CA SER A 717 25.51 6.34 -3.78
C SER A 717 25.23 7.79 -4.13
N ALA A 718 25.98 8.73 -3.54
CA ALA A 718 25.92 10.16 -3.88
C ALA A 718 26.33 10.50 -5.34
N LEU A 719 26.73 9.50 -6.15
CA LEU A 719 26.96 9.66 -7.59
C LEU A 719 25.72 9.34 -8.44
N SER A 720 24.92 8.33 -8.07
CA SER A 720 23.83 7.81 -8.92
C SER A 720 22.42 7.92 -8.33
N ASP A 721 22.29 8.05 -7.00
CA ASP A 721 21.00 8.22 -6.32
C ASP A 721 20.45 9.67 -6.20
N PRO A 722 21.23 10.78 -6.19
CA PRO A 722 20.68 12.11 -5.95
C PRO A 722 19.55 12.51 -6.91
N ALA A 723 19.65 12.12 -8.18
CA ALA A 723 18.61 12.37 -9.17
C ALA A 723 17.28 11.65 -8.82
N LYS A 724 17.34 10.43 -8.25
CA LYS A 724 16.14 9.75 -7.78
C LYS A 724 15.63 10.36 -6.48
N LEU A 725 16.50 10.64 -5.50
CA LEU A 725 16.13 11.27 -4.23
C LEU A 725 15.41 12.61 -4.45
N TYR A 726 15.93 13.46 -5.35
CA TYR A 726 15.28 14.71 -5.73
C TYR A 726 13.91 14.49 -6.39
N ASN A 727 13.81 13.60 -7.39
CA ASN A 727 12.53 13.39 -8.09
C ASN A 727 11.47 12.73 -7.18
N ASP A 728 11.86 11.80 -6.31
CA ASP A 728 10.97 11.17 -5.33
C ASP A 728 10.47 12.19 -4.29
N LEU A 729 11.36 13.06 -3.79
CA LEU A 729 11.00 14.15 -2.87
C LEU A 729 10.12 15.21 -3.56
N ARG A 730 10.43 15.57 -4.80
CA ARG A 730 9.63 16.50 -5.60
C ARG A 730 8.23 15.95 -5.80
N TRP A 731 8.11 14.71 -6.27
CA TRP A 731 6.82 14.04 -6.42
C TRP A 731 6.07 13.99 -5.08
N ASN A 732 6.76 13.67 -3.99
CA ASN A 732 6.18 13.64 -2.65
C ASN A 732 5.48 14.95 -2.25
N ILE A 733 6.03 16.12 -2.62
CA ILE A 733 5.42 17.42 -2.28
C ILE A 733 4.47 17.96 -3.36
N THR A 734 4.72 17.72 -4.66
CA THR A 734 3.93 18.31 -5.77
C THR A 734 2.71 17.49 -6.15
N ARG A 735 2.70 16.17 -5.87
CA ARG A 735 1.59 15.30 -6.30
C ARG A 735 0.26 15.68 -5.62
N PRO A 736 -0.89 15.46 -6.27
CA PRO A 736 -2.20 15.67 -5.65
C PRO A 736 -2.34 14.91 -4.33
N GLN A 737 -2.54 15.65 -3.25
CA GLN A 737 -2.60 15.11 -1.90
C GLN A 737 -3.53 15.92 -0.99
N GLY A 738 -3.90 15.32 0.13
CA GLY A 738 -4.81 15.85 1.13
C GLY A 738 -4.38 15.48 2.54
N PHE A 739 -4.81 16.27 3.50
CA PHE A 739 -4.50 16.14 4.93
C PHE A 739 -5.76 16.06 5.79
N GLU A 740 -5.60 15.70 7.07
CA GLU A 740 -6.69 15.59 8.05
C GLU A 740 -7.87 14.74 7.54
N ALA A 741 -7.56 13.69 6.77
CA ALA A 741 -8.53 13.03 5.93
C ALA A 741 -9.20 11.85 6.64
N VAL A 742 -10.47 11.62 6.32
CA VAL A 742 -11.23 10.45 6.78
C VAL A 742 -11.93 9.85 5.58
N MET A 743 -11.60 8.59 5.27
CA MET A 743 -12.23 7.82 4.20
C MET A 743 -13.25 6.82 4.78
N ARG A 744 -14.40 6.66 4.13
CA ARG A 744 -15.39 5.64 4.47
C ARG A 744 -16.07 5.09 3.22
N VAL A 745 -16.07 3.76 3.08
CA VAL A 745 -16.89 3.06 2.08
C VAL A 745 -18.26 2.70 2.66
N ARG A 746 -19.29 2.90 1.85
CA ARG A 746 -20.67 2.41 2.04
C ARG A 746 -21.01 1.47 0.90
N CYS A 747 -21.92 0.55 1.14
CA CYS A 747 -22.36 -0.49 0.21
C CYS A 747 -23.88 -0.68 0.33
N SER A 748 -24.49 -1.30 -0.69
CA SER A 748 -25.93 -1.59 -0.69
C SER A 748 -26.31 -2.68 0.32
N GLN A 749 -27.53 -2.60 0.85
CA GLN A 749 -28.09 -3.59 1.79
C GLN A 749 -27.93 -5.03 1.24
N GLY A 750 -27.47 -5.93 2.10
CA GLY A 750 -27.08 -7.30 1.74
C GLY A 750 -25.57 -7.49 1.52
N ILE A 751 -24.81 -6.40 1.30
CA ILE A 751 -23.35 -6.37 1.39
C ILE A 751 -22.90 -5.46 2.53
N GLN A 752 -21.79 -5.82 3.17
CA GLN A 752 -21.12 -5.01 4.19
C GLN A 752 -19.59 -5.03 3.99
N VAL A 753 -18.92 -3.94 4.39
CA VAL A 753 -17.45 -3.90 4.46
C VAL A 753 -16.98 -4.85 5.56
N GLN A 754 -16.04 -5.73 5.22
CA GLN A 754 -15.42 -6.66 6.18
C GLN A 754 -14.16 -6.03 6.78
N GLU A 755 -13.20 -5.61 5.96
CA GLU A 755 -11.96 -5.01 6.41
C GLU A 755 -11.33 -4.08 5.35
N TYR A 756 -10.55 -3.12 5.82
CA TYR A 756 -9.68 -2.24 5.03
C TYR A 756 -8.20 -2.65 5.20
N TYR A 757 -7.41 -2.58 4.13
CA TYR A 757 -5.95 -2.82 4.13
C TYR A 757 -5.24 -1.72 3.32
N GLY A 758 -4.14 -1.19 3.85
CA GLY A 758 -3.43 -0.04 3.29
C GLY A 758 -2.57 0.69 4.34
N ASN A 759 -2.09 1.89 3.99
CA ASN A 759 -1.35 2.76 4.92
C ASN A 759 -2.33 3.78 5.53
N PHE A 760 -2.79 3.55 6.77
CA PHE A 760 -3.72 4.42 7.50
C PHE A 760 -3.74 4.12 9.01
N CYS A 761 -4.40 4.97 9.79
CA CYS A 761 -4.70 4.73 11.21
C CYS A 761 -6.16 4.24 11.38
N LYS A 762 -6.37 3.21 12.21
CA LYS A 762 -7.65 2.52 12.38
C LYS A 762 -8.17 2.72 13.81
N ARG A 763 -8.80 3.87 14.11
CA ARG A 763 -9.45 4.12 15.41
C ARG A 763 -10.84 3.51 15.52
N ILE A 764 -11.61 3.52 14.42
CA ILE A 764 -13.00 3.01 14.38
C ILE A 764 -13.07 1.93 13.27
N PRO A 765 -13.77 0.79 13.46
CA PRO A 765 -13.78 -0.28 12.44
C PRO A 765 -14.31 0.12 11.05
N THR A 766 -15.15 1.15 10.97
CA THR A 766 -15.81 1.58 9.73
C THR A 766 -15.08 2.67 8.95
N ASP A 767 -14.19 3.42 9.60
CA ASP A 767 -13.66 4.70 9.14
C ASP A 767 -12.13 4.64 9.13
N VAL A 768 -11.53 5.28 8.13
CA VAL A 768 -10.10 5.17 7.81
C VAL A 768 -9.45 6.54 8.01
N ASP A 769 -8.67 6.70 9.07
CA ASP A 769 -8.02 7.97 9.42
C ASP A 769 -6.70 8.12 8.65
N LEU A 770 -6.54 9.28 8.02
CA LEU A 770 -5.48 9.56 7.05
C LEU A 770 -4.88 10.95 7.31
N PRO A 771 -3.88 11.07 8.21
CA PRO A 771 -3.16 12.33 8.45
C PRO A 771 -2.64 12.95 7.15
N GLY A 772 -2.11 12.10 6.25
CA GLY A 772 -1.93 12.40 4.83
C GLY A 772 -2.50 11.30 3.93
N ILE A 773 -2.96 11.69 2.75
CA ILE A 773 -3.32 10.80 1.63
C ILE A 773 -2.85 11.46 0.32
N ASP A 774 -2.36 10.66 -0.62
CA ASP A 774 -1.88 11.11 -1.93
C ASP A 774 -2.47 10.28 -3.07
N CYS A 775 -2.25 10.73 -4.31
CA CYS A 775 -2.73 10.09 -5.54
C CYS A 775 -2.23 8.66 -5.76
N ASP A 776 -1.15 8.25 -5.10
CA ASP A 776 -0.49 6.96 -5.32
C ASP A 776 -1.14 5.85 -4.46
N LYS A 777 -1.80 6.22 -3.36
CA LYS A 777 -2.32 5.29 -2.34
C LYS A 777 -3.60 4.57 -2.75
N SER A 778 -3.53 3.25 -2.89
CA SER A 778 -4.69 2.37 -3.09
C SER A 778 -4.95 1.47 -1.86
N PHE A 779 -6.18 1.53 -1.37
CA PHE A 779 -6.70 0.75 -0.25
C PHE A 779 -7.48 -0.45 -0.76
N MET A 780 -7.23 -1.63 -0.19
CA MET A 780 -8.07 -2.81 -0.43
C MET A 780 -9.21 -2.86 0.58
N VAL A 781 -10.43 -3.07 0.10
CA VAL A 781 -11.64 -3.15 0.91
C VAL A 781 -12.28 -4.51 0.64
N THR A 782 -12.20 -5.44 1.59
CA THR A 782 -12.88 -6.74 1.49
C THR A 782 -14.35 -6.59 1.81
N LEU A 783 -15.19 -7.34 1.09
CA LEU A 783 -16.64 -7.29 1.20
C LEU A 783 -17.16 -8.67 1.58
N LYS A 784 -18.15 -8.71 2.49
CA LYS A 784 -18.90 -9.93 2.80
C LYS A 784 -20.38 -9.68 2.63
N HIS A 785 -21.13 -10.75 2.36
CA HIS A 785 -22.58 -10.70 2.45
C HIS A 785 -23.02 -10.46 3.90
N ASP A 786 -24.18 -9.82 4.03
CA ASP A 786 -24.99 -9.74 5.25
C ASP A 786 -26.36 -10.39 5.02
N ASP A 787 -26.85 -10.35 3.77
CA ASP A 787 -28.10 -10.98 3.31
C ASP A 787 -27.96 -11.40 1.83
N LYS A 788 -29.00 -12.02 1.28
CA LYS A 788 -29.14 -12.28 -0.16
C LYS A 788 -29.48 -11.00 -0.90
N LEU A 789 -28.90 -10.82 -2.09
CA LEU A 789 -29.24 -9.73 -2.99
C LEU A 789 -30.37 -10.15 -3.94
N GLN A 790 -31.12 -9.16 -4.45
CA GLN A 790 -32.11 -9.39 -5.50
C GLN A 790 -31.41 -9.64 -6.84
N ASP A 791 -31.63 -10.80 -7.44
CA ASP A 791 -31.06 -11.13 -8.76
C ASP A 791 -31.56 -10.16 -9.85
N GLY A 792 -30.68 -9.78 -10.77
CA GLY A 792 -30.97 -8.77 -11.80
C GLY A 792 -31.14 -7.32 -11.30
N SER A 793 -30.97 -7.03 -10.00
CA SER A 793 -30.85 -5.66 -9.49
C SER A 793 -29.43 -5.10 -9.67
N GLU A 794 -29.18 -3.84 -9.30
CA GLU A 794 -27.81 -3.33 -9.10
C GLU A 794 -27.47 -3.23 -7.61
N CYS A 795 -26.24 -3.61 -7.27
CA CYS A 795 -25.61 -3.38 -5.98
C CYS A 795 -24.61 -2.23 -6.13
N ALA A 796 -24.77 -1.19 -5.33
CA ALA A 796 -23.97 0.02 -5.40
C ALA A 796 -23.03 0.19 -4.19
N PHE A 797 -21.95 0.93 -4.44
CA PHE A 797 -20.86 1.22 -3.53
C PHE A 797 -20.56 2.71 -3.59
N GLN A 798 -20.27 3.33 -2.45
CA GLN A 798 -19.89 4.74 -2.38
C GLN A 798 -18.72 4.91 -1.41
N CYS A 799 -17.56 5.28 -1.94
CA CYS A 799 -16.48 5.84 -1.15
C CYS A 799 -16.71 7.34 -0.95
N ALA A 800 -16.50 7.83 0.27
CA ALA A 800 -16.40 9.26 0.54
C ALA A 800 -15.10 9.54 1.31
N LEU A 801 -14.33 10.50 0.82
CA LEU A 801 -13.11 11.03 1.43
C LEU A 801 -13.38 12.49 1.83
N LEU A 802 -13.55 12.75 3.13
CA LEU A 802 -13.49 14.12 3.67
C LEU A 802 -12.02 14.47 3.89
N TYR A 803 -11.53 15.59 3.36
CA TYR A 803 -10.11 15.97 3.47
C TYR A 803 -9.88 17.48 3.38
N THR A 804 -8.69 17.92 3.80
CA THR A 804 -8.17 19.27 3.61
C THR A 804 -7.17 19.26 2.46
N THR A 805 -7.41 20.05 1.41
CA THR A 805 -6.46 20.25 0.29
C THR A 805 -5.18 20.97 0.75
N VAL A 806 -4.08 20.85 -0.01
CA VAL A 806 -2.85 21.64 0.20
C VAL A 806 -3.08 23.17 0.22
N TYR A 807 -4.18 23.64 -0.38
CA TYR A 807 -4.57 25.06 -0.41
C TYR A 807 -5.48 25.48 0.76
N GLY A 808 -5.65 24.63 1.78
CA GLY A 808 -6.45 24.94 2.97
C GLY A 808 -7.97 24.94 2.77
N GLN A 809 -8.48 24.37 1.68
CA GLN A 809 -9.92 24.12 1.48
C GLN A 809 -10.32 22.75 2.04
N ARG A 810 -11.44 22.66 2.76
CA ARG A 810 -12.05 21.38 3.17
C ARG A 810 -13.01 20.90 2.08
N ARG A 811 -12.83 19.67 1.59
CA ARG A 811 -13.62 19.06 0.51
C ARG A 811 -14.07 17.65 0.87
N ILE A 812 -15.13 17.18 0.22
CA ILE A 812 -15.59 15.79 0.30
C ILE A 812 -15.58 15.20 -1.11
N ARG A 813 -14.58 14.39 -1.45
CA ARG A 813 -14.60 13.62 -2.71
C ARG A 813 -15.50 12.41 -2.54
N VAL A 814 -16.48 12.25 -3.43
CA VAL A 814 -17.40 11.12 -3.45
C VAL A 814 -17.23 10.35 -4.75
N VAL A 815 -17.07 9.04 -4.63
CA VAL A 815 -16.80 8.10 -5.71
C VAL A 815 -17.84 6.99 -5.61
N THR A 816 -18.72 6.86 -6.60
CA THR A 816 -19.86 5.95 -6.59
C THR A 816 -19.79 4.96 -7.77
N LEU A 817 -20.00 3.68 -7.47
CA LEU A 817 -19.94 2.57 -8.42
C LEU A 817 -21.19 1.69 -8.24
N SER A 818 -21.97 1.48 -9.30
CA SER A 818 -23.13 0.60 -9.34
C SER A 818 -22.89 -0.56 -10.32
N LEU A 819 -23.06 -1.79 -9.85
CA LEU A 819 -22.76 -3.03 -10.59
C LEU A 819 -23.96 -3.99 -10.53
N PRO A 820 -24.29 -4.71 -11.62
CA PRO A 820 -25.43 -5.63 -11.64
C PRO A 820 -25.18 -6.88 -10.79
N VAL A 821 -26.26 -7.43 -10.23
CA VAL A 821 -26.29 -8.66 -9.43
C VAL A 821 -26.59 -9.86 -10.34
N THR A 822 -25.93 -11.00 -10.09
CA THR A 822 -26.09 -12.23 -10.87
C THR A 822 -26.21 -13.49 -10.00
N SER A 823 -27.13 -14.37 -10.38
CA SER A 823 -27.24 -15.76 -9.91
C SER A 823 -26.36 -16.76 -10.68
N MET A 824 -25.83 -16.38 -11.86
CA MET A 824 -25.06 -17.27 -12.72
C MET A 824 -23.55 -17.23 -12.42
N LEU A 825 -22.99 -18.37 -12.01
CA LEU A 825 -21.55 -18.54 -11.72
C LEU A 825 -20.65 -18.24 -12.94
N SER A 826 -21.08 -18.63 -14.14
CA SER A 826 -20.34 -18.38 -15.39
C SER A 826 -20.19 -16.89 -15.71
N ASN A 827 -21.11 -16.03 -15.25
CA ASN A 827 -20.96 -14.59 -15.37
C ASN A 827 -19.90 -14.02 -14.43
N LEU A 828 -19.74 -14.56 -13.22
CA LEU A 828 -18.68 -14.13 -12.30
C LEU A 828 -17.29 -14.32 -12.95
N PHE A 829 -17.06 -15.46 -13.60
CA PHE A 829 -15.81 -15.71 -14.33
C PHE A 829 -15.62 -14.88 -15.61
N ARG A 830 -16.70 -14.36 -16.21
CA ARG A 830 -16.64 -13.41 -17.34
C ARG A 830 -16.39 -11.97 -16.90
N ALA A 831 -16.85 -11.62 -15.70
CA ALA A 831 -16.77 -10.26 -15.14
C ALA A 831 -15.64 -10.08 -14.11
N ALA A 832 -14.88 -11.13 -13.80
CA ALA A 832 -13.73 -11.09 -12.90
C ALA A 832 -12.64 -10.16 -13.45
N ASP A 833 -12.08 -9.30 -12.59
CA ASP A 833 -10.98 -8.41 -12.97
C ASP A 833 -9.64 -9.01 -12.54
N LEU A 834 -8.86 -9.49 -13.51
CA LEU A 834 -7.54 -10.11 -13.30
C LEU A 834 -6.63 -9.25 -12.42
N ASP A 835 -6.44 -8.00 -12.81
CA ASP A 835 -5.44 -7.11 -12.21
C ASP A 835 -5.82 -6.76 -10.76
N THR A 836 -7.12 -6.58 -10.49
CA THR A 836 -7.65 -6.35 -9.13
C THR A 836 -7.59 -7.62 -8.29
N GLN A 837 -8.01 -8.79 -8.81
CA GLN A 837 -7.88 -10.08 -8.10
C GLN A 837 -6.41 -10.35 -7.71
N PHE A 838 -5.48 -10.15 -8.66
CA PHE A 838 -4.07 -10.36 -8.42
C PHE A 838 -3.47 -9.32 -7.44
N CYS A 839 -3.81 -8.04 -7.56
CA CYS A 839 -3.36 -7.01 -6.62
C CYS A 839 -3.89 -7.27 -5.19
N CYS A 840 -5.08 -7.88 -5.06
CA CYS A 840 -5.55 -8.40 -3.77
C CYS A 840 -4.68 -9.54 -3.22
N PHE A 841 -4.32 -10.56 -4.03
CA PHE A 841 -3.42 -11.64 -3.61
C PHE A 841 -2.06 -11.08 -3.16
N LEU A 842 -1.53 -10.08 -3.88
CA LEU A 842 -0.29 -9.37 -3.59
C LEU A 842 -0.36 -8.65 -2.22
N LYS A 843 -1.43 -7.88 -1.97
CA LYS A 843 -1.64 -7.17 -0.69
C LYS A 843 -1.87 -8.13 0.48
N GLN A 844 -2.55 -9.26 0.27
CA GLN A 844 -2.69 -10.31 1.28
C GLN A 844 -1.34 -10.94 1.62
N ALA A 845 -0.55 -11.35 0.61
CA ALA A 845 0.78 -11.92 0.84
C ALA A 845 1.67 -10.98 1.67
N ALA A 846 1.72 -9.68 1.36
CA ALA A 846 2.45 -8.69 2.15
C ALA A 846 1.94 -8.55 3.59
N THR A 847 0.63 -8.69 3.81
CA THR A 847 0.02 -8.64 5.16
C THR A 847 0.40 -9.86 6.00
N GLU A 848 0.57 -11.02 5.37
CA GLU A 848 0.81 -12.30 6.07
C GLU A 848 2.29 -12.67 6.22
N VAL A 849 3.18 -12.18 5.36
CA VAL A 849 4.64 -12.46 5.43
C VAL A 849 5.28 -12.14 6.80
N PRO A 850 4.92 -11.06 7.52
CA PRO A 850 5.42 -10.83 8.88
C PRO A 850 4.94 -11.84 9.93
N SER A 851 3.82 -12.54 9.68
CA SER A 851 3.13 -13.37 10.68
C SER A 851 3.18 -14.88 10.39
N LYS A 852 3.57 -15.29 9.18
CA LYS A 852 3.65 -16.69 8.75
C LYS A 852 4.99 -16.99 8.05
N PRO A 853 5.55 -18.21 8.21
CA PRO A 853 6.65 -18.68 7.36
C PRO A 853 6.32 -18.60 5.86
N LEU A 854 7.28 -18.12 5.05
CA LEU A 854 7.12 -17.92 3.60
C LEU A 854 6.57 -19.14 2.82
N PRO A 855 6.91 -20.42 3.14
CA PRO A 855 6.30 -21.57 2.47
C PRO A 855 4.77 -21.61 2.60
N LEU A 856 4.21 -21.27 3.76
CA LEU A 856 2.76 -21.28 3.98
C LEU A 856 2.06 -20.17 3.21
N VAL A 857 2.66 -18.98 3.11
CA VAL A 857 2.11 -17.88 2.31
C VAL A 857 2.15 -18.20 0.82
N ARG A 858 3.25 -18.81 0.33
CA ARG A 858 3.33 -19.31 -1.06
C ARG A 858 2.28 -20.38 -1.35
N GLU A 859 2.07 -21.32 -0.43
CA GLU A 859 1.00 -22.33 -0.53
C GLU A 859 -0.39 -21.69 -0.54
N GLN A 860 -0.66 -20.71 0.33
CA GLN A 860 -1.95 -20.03 0.44
C GLN A 860 -2.30 -19.27 -0.85
N VAL A 861 -1.38 -18.46 -1.38
CA VAL A 861 -1.56 -17.74 -2.66
C VAL A 861 -1.73 -18.72 -3.84
N THR A 862 -0.95 -19.81 -3.87
CA THR A 862 -1.08 -20.85 -4.89
C THR A 862 -2.45 -21.56 -4.83
N ASN A 863 -2.95 -21.83 -3.61
CA ASN A 863 -4.26 -22.43 -3.40
C ASN A 863 -5.42 -21.51 -3.80
N LEU A 864 -5.32 -20.19 -3.63
CA LEU A 864 -6.32 -19.24 -4.16
C LEU A 864 -6.45 -19.36 -5.69
N CYS A 865 -5.32 -19.37 -6.41
CA CYS A 865 -5.30 -19.57 -7.86
C CYS A 865 -5.89 -20.95 -8.26
N ILE A 866 -5.53 -22.02 -7.55
CA ILE A 866 -6.05 -23.37 -7.82
C ILE A 866 -7.56 -23.43 -7.58
N ASN A 867 -8.08 -22.81 -6.52
CA ASN A 867 -9.50 -22.87 -6.16
C ASN A 867 -10.40 -22.22 -7.21
N ALA A 868 -10.05 -21.02 -7.69
CA ALA A 868 -10.82 -20.33 -8.74
C ALA A 868 -10.84 -21.14 -10.05
N LEU A 869 -9.69 -21.68 -10.47
CA LEU A 869 -9.58 -22.46 -11.71
C LEU A 869 -10.24 -23.84 -11.59
N PHE A 870 -10.17 -24.48 -10.42
CA PHE A 870 -10.91 -25.70 -10.11
C PHE A 870 -12.43 -25.48 -10.20
N SER A 871 -12.94 -24.40 -9.62
CA SER A 871 -14.37 -24.05 -9.69
C SER A 871 -14.82 -23.86 -11.15
N TYR A 872 -14.08 -23.07 -11.94
CA TYR A 872 -14.38 -22.90 -13.36
C TYR A 872 -14.38 -24.24 -14.12
N ARG A 873 -13.37 -25.10 -13.87
CA ARG A 873 -13.27 -26.43 -14.49
C ARG A 873 -14.42 -27.36 -14.09
N LYS A 874 -14.89 -27.30 -12.84
CA LYS A 874 -15.95 -28.16 -12.28
C LYS A 874 -17.35 -27.73 -12.71
N PHE A 875 -17.62 -26.42 -12.78
CA PHE A 875 -18.99 -25.89 -12.95
C PHE A 875 -19.24 -25.15 -14.26
N CYS A 876 -18.21 -24.72 -15.00
CA CYS A 876 -18.37 -23.95 -16.25
C CYS A 876 -17.77 -24.64 -17.50
N ALA A 877 -16.69 -25.42 -17.35
CA ALA A 877 -15.99 -26.10 -18.44
C ALA A 877 -16.13 -27.64 -18.40
N THR A 878 -17.36 -28.12 -18.24
CA THR A 878 -17.68 -29.55 -18.03
C THR A 878 -17.49 -30.44 -19.25
N VAL A 879 -17.59 -29.89 -20.47
CA VAL A 879 -17.63 -30.66 -21.73
C VAL A 879 -16.24 -31.02 -22.28
N SER A 880 -15.18 -30.34 -21.86
CA SER A 880 -13.80 -30.59 -22.32
C SER A 880 -13.20 -31.87 -21.73
N SER A 881 -12.21 -32.49 -22.39
CA SER A 881 -11.57 -33.71 -21.86
C SER A 881 -10.83 -33.44 -20.53
N SER A 882 -10.70 -34.46 -19.68
CA SER A 882 -10.11 -34.30 -18.34
C SER A 882 -8.66 -33.82 -18.39
N GLY A 883 -7.85 -34.36 -19.30
CA GLY A 883 -6.44 -34.00 -19.50
C GLY A 883 -6.17 -32.60 -20.09
N GLN A 884 -7.19 -31.77 -20.30
CA GLN A 884 -7.04 -30.38 -20.72
C GLN A 884 -7.19 -29.41 -19.54
N LEU A 885 -6.18 -28.55 -19.36
CA LEU A 885 -6.28 -27.37 -18.50
C LEU A 885 -7.09 -26.30 -19.23
N ILE A 886 -8.34 -26.11 -18.84
CA ILE A 886 -9.21 -25.05 -19.36
C ILE A 886 -9.18 -23.88 -18.39
N LEU A 887 -8.83 -22.69 -18.87
CA LEU A 887 -8.81 -21.45 -18.10
C LEU A 887 -9.99 -20.54 -18.54
N PRO A 888 -10.58 -19.73 -17.64
CA PRO A 888 -11.48 -18.67 -18.05
C PRO A 888 -10.66 -17.52 -18.66
N GLU A 889 -11.12 -16.97 -19.78
CA GLU A 889 -10.41 -15.93 -20.54
C GLU A 889 -9.96 -14.75 -19.66
N ALA A 890 -10.86 -14.27 -18.79
CA ALA A 890 -10.60 -13.16 -17.87
C ALA A 890 -9.54 -13.45 -16.79
N LEU A 891 -9.15 -14.71 -16.54
CA LEU A 891 -8.09 -15.07 -15.57
C LEU A 891 -6.97 -15.91 -16.19
N LYS A 892 -6.81 -15.91 -17.53
CA LYS A 892 -5.85 -16.79 -18.23
C LYS A 892 -4.38 -16.58 -17.81
N LEU A 893 -4.02 -15.38 -17.36
CA LEU A 893 -2.68 -15.05 -16.83
C LEU A 893 -2.56 -15.18 -15.30
N LEU A 894 -3.63 -15.50 -14.57
CA LEU A 894 -3.58 -15.65 -13.12
C LEU A 894 -2.54 -16.68 -12.64
N PRO A 895 -2.32 -17.83 -13.32
CA PRO A 895 -1.22 -18.73 -13.00
C PRO A 895 0.17 -18.09 -13.14
N LEU A 896 0.37 -17.25 -14.17
CA LEU A 896 1.65 -16.59 -14.43
C LEU A 896 1.96 -15.55 -13.35
N TYR A 897 0.98 -14.69 -13.01
CA TYR A 897 1.15 -13.69 -11.96
C TYR A 897 1.25 -14.34 -10.55
N THR A 898 0.59 -15.47 -10.33
CA THR A 898 0.76 -16.28 -9.12
C THR A 898 2.19 -16.81 -8.99
N LEU A 899 2.75 -17.40 -10.06
CA LEU A 899 4.14 -17.84 -10.09
C LEU A 899 5.11 -16.67 -9.86
N ALA A 900 4.89 -15.54 -10.54
CA ALA A 900 5.66 -14.31 -10.39
C ALA A 900 5.70 -13.83 -8.93
N LEU A 901 4.55 -13.78 -8.26
CA LEU A 901 4.45 -13.45 -6.84
C LEU A 901 5.26 -14.41 -5.97
N THR A 902 5.22 -15.73 -6.21
CA THR A 902 6.03 -16.70 -5.43
C THR A 902 7.55 -16.58 -5.64
N LYS A 903 8.01 -15.93 -6.73
CA LYS A 903 9.43 -15.64 -7.03
C LYS A 903 9.86 -14.22 -6.66
N SER A 904 8.93 -13.31 -6.40
CA SER A 904 9.20 -11.92 -6.01
C SER A 904 9.93 -11.80 -4.67
N THR A 905 10.59 -10.66 -4.42
CA THR A 905 11.30 -10.32 -3.17
C THR A 905 10.48 -10.60 -1.89
N GLY A 906 9.16 -10.46 -1.93
CA GLY A 906 8.28 -10.75 -0.80
C GLY A 906 8.26 -12.21 -0.36
N LEU A 907 8.30 -13.15 -1.31
CA LEU A 907 8.03 -14.58 -1.06
C LEU A 907 9.18 -15.55 -1.42
N ARG A 908 10.17 -15.11 -2.21
CA ARG A 908 11.41 -15.88 -2.42
C ARG A 908 12.17 -16.02 -1.10
N THR A 909 12.87 -17.14 -0.92
CA THR A 909 13.65 -17.42 0.31
C THR A 909 14.78 -16.39 0.50
N GLU A 910 15.52 -16.11 -0.56
CA GLU A 910 16.69 -15.23 -0.55
C GLU A 910 16.35 -13.74 -0.48
N GLY A 911 17.20 -12.95 0.17
CA GLY A 911 17.09 -11.49 0.19
C GLY A 911 17.16 -10.89 1.59
N LYS A 912 17.46 -9.59 1.63
CA LYS A 912 17.73 -8.87 2.89
C LYS A 912 16.43 -8.58 3.64
N ILE A 913 16.52 -8.53 4.97
CA ILE A 913 15.37 -8.26 5.85
C ILE A 913 14.77 -6.88 5.52
N ASP A 914 15.62 -5.87 5.31
CA ASP A 914 15.18 -4.52 4.91
C ASP A 914 14.58 -4.48 3.50
N GLU A 915 15.12 -5.24 2.54
CA GLU A 915 14.59 -5.33 1.17
C GLU A 915 13.17 -5.92 1.16
N ARG A 916 12.95 -7.00 1.92
CA ARG A 916 11.63 -7.62 2.10
C ARG A 916 10.69 -6.73 2.90
N SER A 917 11.19 -6.03 3.94
CA SER A 917 10.40 -5.08 4.73
C SER A 917 9.96 -3.87 3.91
N PHE A 918 10.83 -3.35 3.04
CA PHE A 918 10.49 -2.31 2.07
C PHE A 918 9.40 -2.78 1.11
N TRP A 919 9.56 -3.98 0.50
CA TRP A 919 8.56 -4.57 -0.40
C TRP A 919 7.17 -4.68 0.26
N ILE A 920 7.10 -5.11 1.53
CA ILE A 920 5.83 -5.21 2.28
C ILE A 920 5.16 -3.83 2.44
N ASN A 921 5.93 -2.78 2.72
CA ASN A 921 5.39 -1.42 2.88
C ASN A 921 4.94 -0.83 1.54
N TYR A 922 5.72 -1.02 0.48
CA TYR A 922 5.38 -0.58 -0.87
C TYR A 922 4.07 -1.25 -1.35
N VAL A 923 3.98 -2.58 -1.22
CA VAL A 923 2.77 -3.35 -1.55
C VAL A 923 1.55 -2.94 -0.73
N SER A 924 1.73 -2.58 0.54
CA SER A 924 0.62 -2.18 1.41
C SER A 924 -0.23 -1.06 0.77
N SER A 925 0.40 -0.05 0.15
CA SER A 925 -0.31 1.05 -0.53
C SER A 925 -0.38 0.95 -2.06
N ILE A 926 0.27 -0.03 -2.70
CA ILE A 926 0.41 -0.13 -4.17
C ILE A 926 -0.92 -0.08 -4.94
N SER A 927 -0.92 0.61 -6.08
CA SER A 927 -2.02 0.70 -7.03
C SER A 927 -2.05 -0.48 -8.01
N THR A 928 -3.23 -0.77 -8.55
CA THR A 928 -3.47 -1.83 -9.55
C THR A 928 -2.50 -1.80 -10.75
N PRO A 929 -2.26 -0.66 -11.45
CA PRO A 929 -1.33 -0.61 -12.58
C PRO A 929 0.14 -0.91 -12.23
N LEU A 930 0.55 -0.75 -10.96
CA LEU A 930 1.91 -1.02 -10.49
C LEU A 930 2.09 -2.43 -9.91
N ALA A 931 0.99 -3.12 -9.60
CA ALA A 931 1.01 -4.44 -8.96
C ALA A 931 1.63 -5.54 -9.83
N ILE A 932 1.33 -5.55 -11.14
CA ILE A 932 1.86 -6.55 -12.08
C ILE A 932 3.35 -6.32 -12.40
N PRO A 933 3.80 -5.09 -12.79
CA PRO A 933 5.22 -4.81 -13.04
C PRO A 933 6.16 -5.17 -11.89
N LEU A 934 5.71 -5.04 -10.64
CA LEU A 934 6.49 -5.37 -9.44
C LEU A 934 6.87 -6.86 -9.34
N VAL A 935 6.07 -7.76 -9.93
CA VAL A 935 6.31 -9.22 -9.89
C VAL A 935 6.68 -9.81 -11.24
N TYR A 936 6.09 -9.31 -12.33
CA TYR A 936 6.34 -9.70 -13.71
C TYR A 936 6.78 -8.43 -14.48
N PRO A 937 8.08 -8.08 -14.41
CA PRO A 937 8.63 -6.89 -15.06
C PRO A 937 8.52 -6.93 -16.58
N ARG A 938 8.81 -5.81 -17.24
CA ARG A 938 8.89 -5.72 -18.71
C ARG A 938 10.35 -5.71 -19.14
N MET A 939 10.73 -6.59 -20.07
CA MET A 939 12.08 -6.64 -20.66
C MET A 939 12.02 -6.22 -22.14
N VAL A 940 13.00 -5.44 -22.58
CA VAL A 940 13.19 -5.04 -23.99
C VAL A 940 14.64 -5.25 -24.42
N ALA A 941 14.84 -5.56 -25.71
CA ALA A 941 16.14 -5.45 -26.32
C ALA A 941 16.50 -3.96 -26.51
N VAL A 942 17.78 -3.63 -26.24
CA VAL A 942 18.34 -2.27 -26.38
C VAL A 942 19.33 -2.20 -27.54
N HIS A 943 19.96 -3.33 -27.87
CA HIS A 943 21.04 -3.44 -28.84
C HIS A 943 20.60 -3.31 -30.31
N ASP A 944 19.29 -3.35 -30.57
CA ASP A 944 18.66 -3.33 -31.89
C ASP A 944 17.72 -2.12 -32.10
N LEU A 945 17.63 -1.19 -31.13
CA LEU A 945 16.69 -0.05 -31.17
C LEU A 945 16.87 0.83 -32.40
N ASP A 946 18.10 1.00 -32.92
CA ASP A 946 18.32 1.81 -34.13
C ASP A 946 17.75 1.15 -35.40
N SER A 947 17.59 -0.18 -35.44
CA SER A 947 17.01 -0.90 -36.60
C SER A 947 15.50 -0.72 -36.80
N LYS A 948 14.77 -0.19 -35.81
CA LYS A 948 13.31 -0.01 -35.82
C LYS A 948 12.97 1.47 -35.91
N GLU A 949 12.96 2.04 -37.11
CA GLU A 949 12.61 3.45 -37.36
C GLU A 949 11.14 3.66 -37.80
N ASP A 950 10.46 2.61 -38.26
CA ASP A 950 9.07 2.65 -38.73
C ASP A 950 8.01 2.19 -37.69
N GLU A 951 8.38 1.91 -36.44
CA GLU A 951 7.42 1.52 -35.38
C GLU A 951 6.72 2.75 -34.75
N GLU A 952 5.39 2.74 -34.73
CA GLU A 952 4.55 3.83 -34.16
C GLU A 952 4.66 3.97 -32.63
N SER A 953 5.33 3.02 -31.95
CA SER A 953 5.53 3.00 -30.49
C SER A 953 6.99 3.32 -30.12
N VAL A 954 7.16 4.28 -29.20
CA VAL A 954 8.48 4.63 -28.62
C VAL A 954 9.09 3.46 -27.83
N ILE A 955 8.28 2.57 -27.24
CA ILE A 955 8.75 1.36 -26.57
C ILE A 955 8.60 0.16 -27.54
N PRO A 956 9.66 -0.62 -27.80
CA PRO A 956 9.58 -1.82 -28.65
C PRO A 956 8.81 -2.96 -27.95
N PRO A 957 8.41 -4.01 -28.70
CA PRO A 957 7.75 -5.19 -28.13
C PRO A 957 8.52 -5.83 -26.96
N PHE A 958 7.79 -6.21 -25.91
CA PHE A 958 8.38 -6.83 -24.71
C PHE A 958 8.80 -8.29 -24.97
N LEU A 959 10.01 -8.63 -24.54
CA LEU A 959 10.51 -10.00 -24.54
C LEU A 959 9.93 -10.78 -23.34
N PRO A 960 9.61 -12.08 -23.50
CA PRO A 960 9.24 -12.93 -22.38
C PRO A 960 10.34 -13.05 -21.32
N LEU A 961 9.96 -13.31 -20.07
CA LEU A 961 10.89 -13.40 -18.93
C LEU A 961 11.52 -14.79 -18.80
N SER A 962 12.28 -15.19 -19.83
CA SER A 962 13.10 -16.39 -19.87
C SER A 962 14.50 -16.09 -20.42
N SER A 963 15.51 -16.77 -19.89
CA SER A 963 16.89 -16.71 -20.38
C SER A 963 17.06 -17.23 -21.80
N GLU A 964 16.09 -17.95 -22.37
CA GLU A 964 16.10 -18.35 -23.80
C GLU A 964 16.03 -17.16 -24.78
N HIS A 965 15.72 -15.95 -24.29
CA HIS A 965 15.71 -14.70 -25.06
C HIS A 965 16.92 -13.79 -24.79
N ILE A 966 17.89 -14.24 -23.98
CA ILE A 966 19.07 -13.46 -23.59
C ILE A 966 20.33 -14.04 -24.24
N ASN A 967 20.92 -13.27 -25.17
CA ASN A 967 22.13 -13.63 -25.90
C ASN A 967 23.34 -12.85 -25.36
N ASP A 968 24.52 -13.50 -25.32
CA ASP A 968 25.78 -12.86 -24.90
C ASP A 968 26.26 -11.71 -25.81
N HIS A 969 25.67 -11.57 -27.00
CA HIS A 969 25.90 -10.45 -27.92
C HIS A 969 24.96 -9.25 -27.70
N GLY A 970 24.00 -9.36 -26.78
CA GLY A 970 22.92 -8.39 -26.61
C GLY A 970 23.04 -7.48 -25.38
N VAL A 971 22.39 -6.33 -25.47
CA VAL A 971 22.09 -5.41 -24.36
C VAL A 971 20.58 -5.40 -24.14
N TYR A 972 20.15 -5.48 -22.88
CA TYR A 972 18.75 -5.62 -22.48
C TYR A 972 18.40 -4.68 -21.34
N LEU A 973 17.19 -4.11 -21.37
CA LEU A 973 16.63 -3.26 -20.31
C LEU A 973 15.42 -3.97 -19.71
N LEU A 974 15.39 -4.09 -18.39
CA LEU A 974 14.29 -4.68 -17.62
C LEU A 974 13.78 -3.67 -16.59
N GLU A 975 12.47 -3.42 -16.53
CA GLU A 975 11.85 -2.49 -15.57
C GLU A 975 10.73 -3.16 -14.76
N ASN A 976 10.73 -2.94 -13.45
CA ASN A 976 9.79 -3.52 -12.49
C ASN A 976 8.84 -2.49 -11.85
N GLY A 977 8.68 -1.32 -12.47
CA GLY A 977 7.92 -0.19 -11.93
C GLY A 977 8.60 0.60 -10.79
N HIS A 978 9.77 0.17 -10.29
CA HIS A 978 10.54 0.89 -9.27
C HIS A 978 11.98 1.20 -9.73
N ASP A 979 12.67 0.19 -10.27
CA ASP A 979 14.02 0.25 -10.81
C ASP A 979 14.02 -0.18 -12.28
N CYS A 980 15.08 0.21 -12.98
CA CYS A 980 15.48 -0.33 -14.27
C CYS A 980 16.84 -1.04 -14.12
N LEU A 981 16.94 -2.26 -14.64
CA LEU A 981 18.19 -3.01 -14.76
C LEU A 981 18.64 -3.02 -16.22
N ILE A 982 19.90 -2.70 -16.49
CA ILE A 982 20.52 -2.88 -17.82
C ILE A 982 21.50 -4.05 -17.74
N TYR A 983 21.20 -5.13 -18.47
CA TYR A 983 22.12 -6.25 -18.66
C TYR A 983 22.94 -6.08 -19.93
N VAL A 984 24.24 -6.34 -19.83
CA VAL A 984 25.20 -6.29 -20.94
C VAL A 984 25.88 -7.66 -21.03
N GLY A 985 25.74 -8.34 -22.17
CA GLY A 985 26.44 -9.60 -22.44
C GLY A 985 27.94 -9.40 -22.73
N ASP A 986 28.74 -10.43 -22.44
CA ASP A 986 30.21 -10.36 -22.52
C ASP A 986 30.74 -10.14 -23.95
N SER A 987 29.94 -10.48 -24.96
CA SER A 987 30.32 -10.51 -26.39
C SER A 987 29.53 -9.49 -27.23
N VAL A 988 28.99 -8.44 -26.60
CA VAL A 988 28.34 -7.31 -27.28
C VAL A 988 29.33 -6.61 -28.22
N ASN A 989 28.88 -6.24 -29.42
CA ASN A 989 29.68 -5.52 -30.41
C ASN A 989 30.25 -4.21 -29.79
N PRO A 990 31.59 -3.97 -29.83
CA PRO A 990 32.22 -2.75 -29.31
C PRO A 990 31.63 -1.43 -29.85
N ASP A 991 31.06 -1.41 -31.05
CA ASP A 991 30.39 -0.23 -31.59
C ASP A 991 29.06 0.07 -30.87
N ILE A 992 28.34 -0.97 -30.42
CA ILE A 992 27.15 -0.84 -29.58
C ILE A 992 27.55 -0.36 -28.18
N VAL A 993 28.63 -0.91 -27.62
CA VAL A 993 29.17 -0.45 -26.33
C VAL A 993 29.54 1.03 -26.38
N ARG A 994 30.26 1.45 -27.43
CA ARG A 994 30.68 2.84 -27.63
C ARG A 994 29.49 3.78 -27.87
N LYS A 995 28.48 3.36 -28.63
CA LYS A 995 27.22 4.11 -28.84
C LYS A 995 26.46 4.33 -27.52
N LEU A 996 26.33 3.29 -26.68
CA LEU A 996 25.47 3.31 -25.50
C LEU A 996 26.14 3.82 -24.22
N PHE A 997 27.42 3.50 -24.02
CA PHE A 997 28.14 3.73 -22.75
C PHE A 997 29.37 4.65 -22.89
N GLY A 998 29.77 5.02 -24.11
CA GLY A 998 30.89 5.93 -24.37
C GLY A 998 32.29 5.34 -24.17
N VAL A 999 32.40 4.05 -23.84
CA VAL A 999 33.65 3.31 -23.60
C VAL A 999 33.95 2.30 -24.73
N ALA A 1000 35.16 1.75 -24.79
CA ALA A 1000 35.57 0.86 -25.89
C ALA A 1000 35.21 -0.61 -25.64
N THR A 1001 35.17 -1.07 -24.39
CA THR A 1001 34.91 -2.47 -23.99
C THR A 1001 33.87 -2.60 -22.87
N VAL A 1002 33.31 -3.80 -22.68
CA VAL A 1002 32.35 -4.09 -21.60
C VAL A 1002 32.99 -3.96 -20.21
N ASP A 1003 34.28 -4.26 -20.09
CA ASP A 1003 35.04 -4.15 -18.84
C ASP A 1003 35.14 -2.70 -18.35
N GLU A 1004 35.39 -1.76 -19.27
CA GLU A 1004 35.48 -0.32 -18.99
C GLU A 1004 34.17 0.30 -18.46
N ILE A 1005 32.99 -0.33 -18.64
CA ILE A 1005 31.72 0.24 -18.19
C ILE A 1005 31.69 0.33 -16.66
N PRO A 1006 31.54 1.52 -16.05
CA PRO A 1006 31.55 1.69 -14.60
C PRO A 1006 30.38 1.00 -13.88
N THR A 1007 30.64 0.38 -12.73
CA THR A 1007 29.63 -0.28 -11.89
C THR A 1007 28.57 0.71 -11.37
N LEU A 1008 28.96 1.96 -11.08
CA LEU A 1008 28.05 3.05 -10.76
C LEU A 1008 27.59 3.73 -12.04
N PHE A 1009 26.61 3.13 -12.71
CA PHE A 1009 26.04 3.66 -13.95
C PHE A 1009 25.12 4.86 -13.70
N VAL A 1010 25.35 5.94 -14.45
CA VAL A 1010 24.45 7.09 -14.60
C VAL A 1010 24.16 7.21 -16.09
N LEU A 1011 22.88 7.26 -16.48
CA LEU A 1011 22.49 7.35 -17.89
C LEU A 1011 22.96 8.69 -18.46
N GLN A 1012 23.73 8.60 -19.54
CA GLN A 1012 24.12 9.73 -20.37
C GLN A 1012 23.44 9.61 -21.74
N GLN A 1013 23.30 10.74 -22.43
CA GLN A 1013 22.81 10.79 -23.80
C GLN A 1013 23.96 11.22 -24.71
N PHE A 1014 24.52 10.26 -25.44
CA PHE A 1014 25.57 10.49 -26.43
C PHE A 1014 24.95 10.93 -27.77
N ASP A 1015 25.71 11.62 -28.61
CA ASP A 1015 25.20 12.16 -29.88
C ASP A 1015 25.15 11.11 -31.01
N ASN A 1016 24.37 10.05 -30.81
CA ASN A 1016 24.09 9.01 -31.80
C ASN A 1016 22.64 8.51 -31.68
N PRO A 1017 22.05 7.91 -32.73
CA PRO A 1017 20.64 7.49 -32.72
C PRO A 1017 20.31 6.48 -31.62
N LEU A 1018 21.19 5.50 -31.38
CA LEU A 1018 20.95 4.40 -30.44
C LEU A 1018 20.87 4.89 -28.98
N SER A 1019 21.77 5.81 -28.59
CA SER A 1019 21.73 6.43 -27.26
C SER A 1019 20.51 7.33 -27.06
N LYS A 1020 20.09 8.07 -28.11
CA LYS A 1020 18.87 8.90 -28.09
C LYS A 1020 17.61 8.03 -27.90
N LYS A 1021 17.45 6.99 -28.72
CA LYS A 1021 16.35 6.02 -28.59
C LYS A 1021 16.30 5.34 -27.21
N LEU A 1022 17.44 4.97 -26.62
CA LEU A 1022 17.46 4.44 -25.24
C LEU A 1022 16.97 5.48 -24.21
N ASN A 1023 17.37 6.75 -24.35
CA ASN A 1023 16.89 7.81 -23.46
C ASN A 1023 15.39 8.08 -23.65
N GLU A 1024 14.89 8.03 -24.89
CA GLU A 1024 13.46 8.15 -25.23
C GLU A 1024 12.63 6.99 -24.62
N VAL A 1025 13.06 5.74 -24.80
CA VAL A 1025 12.47 4.54 -24.17
C VAL A 1025 12.42 4.67 -22.64
N VAL A 1026 13.54 5.05 -22.00
CA VAL A 1026 13.60 5.21 -20.54
C VAL A 1026 12.69 6.33 -20.04
N ASN A 1027 12.61 7.44 -20.76
CA ASN A 1027 11.74 8.57 -20.39
C ASN A 1027 10.26 8.26 -20.59
N GLU A 1028 9.89 7.52 -21.65
CA GLU A 1028 8.52 7.04 -21.86
C GLU A 1028 8.10 6.01 -20.79
N ILE A 1029 8.99 5.08 -20.41
CA ILE A 1029 8.74 4.18 -19.27
C ILE A 1029 8.53 5.00 -17.97
N ARG A 1030 9.37 6.00 -17.70
CA ARG A 1030 9.23 6.88 -16.52
C ARG A 1030 7.91 7.67 -16.54
N ARG A 1031 7.45 8.13 -17.72
CA ARG A 1031 6.13 8.75 -17.91
C ARG A 1031 5.00 7.77 -17.55
N GLN A 1032 5.05 6.54 -18.09
CA GLN A 1032 4.07 5.48 -17.80
C GLN A 1032 4.04 5.05 -16.32
N ARG A 1033 5.13 5.25 -15.57
CA ARG A 1033 5.21 4.96 -14.13
C ARG A 1033 4.97 6.17 -13.22
N CYS A 1034 4.91 7.39 -13.77
CA CYS A 1034 4.94 8.65 -13.00
C CYS A 1034 6.07 8.68 -11.94
N SER A 1035 7.22 8.06 -12.25
CA SER A 1035 8.25 7.73 -11.26
C SER A 1035 9.64 7.77 -11.88
N TYR A 1036 10.62 8.32 -11.15
CA TYR A 1036 12.01 8.27 -11.56
C TYR A 1036 12.61 6.91 -11.21
N LEU A 1037 12.66 6.03 -12.21
CA LEU A 1037 13.27 4.71 -12.06
C LEU A 1037 14.81 4.85 -11.99
N ARG A 1038 15.41 4.27 -10.93
CA ARG A 1038 16.87 4.18 -10.77
C ARG A 1038 17.41 3.14 -11.74
N LEU A 1039 18.47 3.49 -12.46
CA LEU A 1039 19.18 2.55 -13.34
C LEU A 1039 20.30 1.83 -12.58
N LYS A 1040 20.41 0.51 -12.80
CA LYS A 1040 21.44 -0.36 -12.22
C LYS A 1040 22.06 -1.20 -13.34
N LEU A 1041 23.38 -1.29 -13.38
CA LEU A 1041 24.10 -2.10 -14.36
C LEU A 1041 24.26 -3.53 -13.85
N CYS A 1042 23.98 -4.50 -14.73
CA CYS A 1042 24.08 -5.92 -14.48
C CYS A 1042 25.11 -6.51 -15.45
N LYS A 1043 26.27 -6.94 -14.94
CA LYS A 1043 27.27 -7.72 -15.70
C LYS A 1043 27.12 -9.20 -15.34
N LYS A 1044 27.54 -10.09 -16.24
CA LYS A 1044 27.57 -11.54 -15.98
C LYS A 1044 28.62 -11.86 -14.91
N GLY A 1045 28.44 -12.97 -14.17
CA GLY A 1045 29.31 -13.34 -13.03
C GLY A 1045 29.11 -12.50 -11.77
N ASP A 1046 28.83 -11.19 -11.91
CA ASP A 1046 28.53 -10.30 -10.78
C ASP A 1046 27.20 -10.64 -10.07
N PRO A 1047 27.06 -10.30 -8.78
CA PRO A 1047 25.78 -10.39 -8.06
C PRO A 1047 24.65 -9.58 -8.71
N SER A 1048 24.96 -8.54 -9.48
CA SER A 1048 23.99 -7.76 -10.24
C SER A 1048 23.44 -8.54 -11.46
N GLY A 1049 24.28 -9.34 -12.13
CA GLY A 1049 23.82 -10.30 -13.15
C GLY A 1049 22.91 -11.37 -12.55
N MET A 1050 23.29 -11.94 -11.40
CA MET A 1050 22.45 -12.90 -10.69
C MET A 1050 21.09 -12.32 -10.28
N LEU A 1051 21.05 -11.04 -9.90
CA LEU A 1051 19.80 -10.30 -9.66
C LEU A 1051 18.97 -10.17 -10.95
N PHE A 1052 19.58 -9.84 -12.10
CA PHE A 1052 18.88 -9.75 -13.38
C PHE A 1052 18.23 -11.09 -13.78
N PHE A 1053 19.00 -12.19 -13.74
CA PHE A 1053 18.46 -13.52 -14.04
C PHE A 1053 17.42 -14.00 -13.02
N SER A 1054 17.41 -13.48 -11.78
CA SER A 1054 16.32 -13.77 -10.82
C SER A 1054 14.95 -13.23 -11.25
N TYR A 1055 14.91 -12.27 -12.19
CA TYR A 1055 13.68 -11.80 -12.83
C TYR A 1055 13.29 -12.56 -14.10
N MET A 1056 13.99 -13.65 -14.46
CA MET A 1056 13.49 -14.60 -15.47
C MET A 1056 12.41 -15.49 -14.85
N ILE A 1057 11.25 -14.88 -14.63
CA ILE A 1057 10.12 -15.45 -13.86
C ILE A 1057 9.63 -16.79 -14.41
N GLU A 1058 9.83 -17.07 -15.69
CA GLU A 1058 9.34 -18.30 -16.32
C GLU A 1058 10.35 -19.46 -16.24
N ASP A 1059 11.62 -19.15 -16.01
CA ASP A 1059 12.69 -20.14 -15.86
C ASP A 1059 12.58 -20.91 -14.55
N LYS A 1060 13.25 -22.06 -14.48
CA LYS A 1060 13.31 -22.86 -13.25
C LYS A 1060 14.24 -22.20 -12.23
N SER A 1061 13.71 -21.88 -11.05
CA SER A 1061 14.48 -21.29 -9.95
C SER A 1061 14.88 -22.32 -8.89
N ALA A 1062 15.86 -22.00 -8.05
CA ALA A 1062 16.17 -22.81 -6.86
C ALA A 1062 14.90 -22.98 -6.00
N GLY A 1063 14.48 -24.23 -5.77
CA GLY A 1063 13.27 -24.54 -5.00
C GLY A 1063 11.95 -24.04 -5.62
N GLY A 1064 11.89 -23.76 -6.92
CA GLY A 1064 10.69 -23.29 -7.62
C GLY A 1064 10.49 -23.91 -9.01
N PHE A 1065 9.27 -23.79 -9.52
CA PHE A 1065 8.87 -24.32 -10.83
C PHE A 1065 9.22 -23.35 -11.97
N SER A 1066 9.49 -23.87 -13.18
CA SER A 1066 9.29 -23.10 -14.41
C SER A 1066 7.80 -22.81 -14.67
N TYR A 1067 7.46 -21.94 -15.61
CA TYR A 1067 6.04 -21.66 -15.90
C TYR A 1067 5.29 -22.91 -16.42
N VAL A 1068 5.93 -23.71 -17.28
CA VAL A 1068 5.38 -24.99 -17.75
C VAL A 1068 5.18 -25.97 -16.60
N GLU A 1069 6.17 -26.11 -15.70
CA GLU A 1069 6.06 -26.97 -14.52
C GLU A 1069 4.96 -26.49 -13.56
N PHE A 1070 4.74 -25.17 -13.43
CA PHE A 1070 3.69 -24.60 -12.59
C PHE A 1070 2.29 -24.86 -13.17
N LEU A 1071 2.11 -24.72 -14.48
CA LEU A 1071 0.84 -25.08 -15.14
C LEU A 1071 0.51 -26.57 -14.96
N ILE A 1072 1.52 -27.45 -15.07
CA ILE A 1072 1.37 -28.89 -14.78
C ILE A 1072 1.01 -29.13 -13.31
N HIS A 1073 1.64 -28.41 -12.36
CA HIS A 1073 1.29 -28.48 -10.94
C HIS A 1073 -0.17 -28.08 -10.70
N VAL A 1074 -0.58 -26.90 -11.19
CA VAL A 1074 -1.95 -26.38 -11.04
C VAL A 1074 -2.97 -27.35 -11.65
N HIS A 1075 -2.71 -27.85 -12.86
CA HIS A 1075 -3.59 -28.84 -13.50
C HIS A 1075 -3.72 -30.13 -12.65
N ARG A 1076 -2.60 -30.68 -12.13
CA ARG A 1076 -2.61 -31.87 -11.28
C ARG A 1076 -3.44 -31.64 -9.99
N GLN A 1077 -3.31 -30.49 -9.36
CA GLN A 1077 -4.09 -30.16 -8.16
C GLN A 1077 -5.59 -29.99 -8.49
N ILE A 1078 -5.93 -29.46 -9.66
CA ILE A 1078 -7.32 -29.41 -10.15
C ILE A 1078 -7.86 -30.84 -10.36
N GLN A 1079 -7.11 -31.76 -10.96
CA GLN A 1079 -7.54 -33.17 -11.10
C GLN A 1079 -7.76 -33.83 -9.73
N ASN A 1080 -6.81 -33.68 -8.80
CA ASN A 1080 -6.93 -34.23 -7.44
C ASN A 1080 -8.23 -33.77 -6.74
N LYS A 1081 -8.63 -32.50 -6.93
CA LYS A 1081 -9.89 -31.94 -6.40
C LYS A 1081 -11.14 -32.31 -7.20
N MET A 1082 -11.00 -32.82 -8.43
CA MET A 1082 -12.09 -33.39 -9.22
C MET A 1082 -12.36 -34.87 -8.87
N THR A 1083 -11.36 -35.59 -8.35
CA THR A 1083 -11.47 -36.97 -7.86
C THR A 1083 -11.73 -37.09 -6.35
N SER A 1084 -11.86 -35.95 -5.65
CA SER A 1084 -12.19 -35.85 -4.21
C SER A 1084 -13.56 -35.20 -4.01
#